data_AF-A0A7W4Q9Q3-F1
#
_entry.id   AF-A0A7W4Q9Q3-F1
#
_cell.length_a   1.000
_cell.length_b   1.000
_cell.length_c   1.000
_cell.angle_alpha   90.00
_cell.angle_beta   90.00
_cell.angle_gamma   90.00
#
_symmetry.space_group_name_H-M   'P 1'
#
loop_
_entity.id
_entity.type
_entity.pdbx_description
1 polymer ?
#
loop_
_entity_poly.entity_id
_entity_poly.type
_entity_poly.pdbx_seq_one_letter_code
_entity_poly.pdbx_strand_id
1 'polypeptide(L)'
;MSVWVTWPALTKLGTLGIFAGLIALSLERESLFKNNLFDVEDYPKANATITCDARSRVARTEDGTCNILSNPAEGSVYRRFGRNVNPAVTRGETESDTLLTPNPRDVSNSLMARGEFKPAPSLNFIAASWIQFMIHDWVDHGANAENNPIQIPLPAGDSFGSGSLSVRRTQPDPTRTAADAGKPQTYRNHNTHWWDGSQLYGSNKETNDKVRSFVDGKLKINADGSLPHELLSGKPITGFNENWWVGLSMLHQLFTKEHNAIATMLKQKYPGQTDQWLYDHARLVNAALMAKIHTVEWTPAVIANPVTERAMYANWWGLLGSGGPRDTYQQEVRALQEDLAKSDSFVKRILGFDPNASDGVGSSSIDHALSGIVGSANPNNHGVPYSLTEEFVSVYRMHPLMRDKVDIYDIGSNLVSRSVPLPDVRDRDAENLLADEHPDRLWYSFGITNPGSLTLHNYPNFLRNLSVPLVGNIDLATIDVLRDRERGVPRYNEFRREIGLNPITKFEDLTSDPATLAQLKRLYKNDIEQIDTLVGQLAETVRPDGFAFGETAFQIFIMNASRRLMTDRFYTKDYRPEVYTAEGLAWVESSTMVDVLRRHFPDLGSSLVGVENAFKPWGLNIPADYESWPAQGKMDNLWVNGALRTQYAADQLPAIPPVDVGGLIGAVLWKKVQERGDVTPAGYVKAMHPNGVMAKVKFVAVAGNPYTGLFQGANSGLLRLSVAGDPVANGFQPGLAWKAFVDGKPSQNVSALYSLSGQGNNYNFFANELSQYVVPEVNDTLGTTLLFSAVSLKPTLLRLDDFAEVAQNGQAVATPKAPTQIYFVPKAELRTRFSSTAHDFRNDLATLPAGTKLYEVYATAAEIKTSIIPSISRTYAQQRRSGAVKVGEIELTSPLIASAFGDSGVFFKHQRNEDK
;
A
#
# COMPACT_ATOMS: atom_id res chain seq x y z
N MET A 1 -20.48 -22.61 10.78
CA MET A 1 -20.26 -21.45 11.65
C MET A 1 -18.84 -21.01 11.43
N SER A 2 -18.60 -19.70 11.30
CA SER A 2 -17.26 -19.17 10.96
C SER A 2 -16.23 -19.60 11.99
N VAL A 3 -15.02 -19.93 11.53
CA VAL A 3 -13.86 -20.21 12.37
C VAL A 3 -13.42 -18.96 13.17
N TRP A 4 -13.92 -17.77 12.79
CA TRP A 4 -13.58 -16.44 13.34
C TRP A 4 -14.45 -15.94 14.49
N VAL A 5 -13.83 -15.10 15.33
CA VAL A 5 -14.47 -14.15 16.24
C VAL A 5 -15.44 -13.19 15.55
N THR A 6 -16.50 -12.83 16.28
CA THR A 6 -17.63 -12.05 15.77
C THR A 6 -17.39 -10.54 15.78
N TRP A 7 -16.39 -10.06 16.51
CA TRP A 7 -16.15 -8.63 16.70
C TRP A 7 -15.96 -7.83 15.40
N PRO A 8 -15.36 -8.35 14.30
CA PRO A 8 -15.19 -7.56 13.07
C PRO A 8 -16.53 -7.17 12.43
N ALA A 9 -17.57 -7.99 12.64
CA ALA A 9 -18.92 -7.70 12.14
C ALA A 9 -19.58 -6.52 12.88
N LEU A 10 -19.09 -6.15 14.07
CA LEU A 10 -19.61 -5.01 14.83
C LEU A 10 -19.36 -3.68 14.11
N THR A 11 -18.38 -3.60 13.20
CA THR A 11 -18.15 -2.41 12.35
C THR A 11 -19.40 -1.96 11.58
N LYS A 12 -20.31 -2.89 11.25
CA LYS A 12 -21.60 -2.60 10.60
C LYS A 12 -22.55 -1.74 11.45
N LEU A 13 -22.28 -1.63 12.76
CA LEU A 13 -23.05 -0.83 13.72
C LEU A 13 -22.46 0.59 13.88
N GLY A 14 -21.53 1.00 13.01
CA GLY A 14 -20.88 2.30 13.06
C GLY A 14 -19.91 2.45 14.24
N THR A 15 -19.69 3.69 14.66
CA THR A 15 -18.69 4.06 15.68
C THR A 15 -18.82 3.29 16.99
N LEU A 16 -20.03 3.11 17.53
CA LEU A 16 -20.23 2.34 18.78
C LEU A 16 -19.87 0.85 18.61
N GLY A 17 -20.09 0.29 17.41
CA GLY A 17 -19.67 -1.07 17.09
C GLY A 17 -18.15 -1.21 16.99
N ILE A 18 -17.45 -0.20 16.49
CA ILE A 18 -15.98 -0.16 16.47
C ILE A 18 -15.44 -0.21 17.90
N PHE A 19 -15.98 0.59 18.83
CA PHE A 19 -15.56 0.56 20.23
C PHE A 19 -15.88 -0.76 20.92
N ALA A 20 -17.03 -1.36 20.64
CA ALA A 20 -17.33 -2.69 21.16
C ALA A 20 -16.31 -3.73 20.68
N GLY A 21 -15.87 -3.65 19.42
CA GLY A 21 -14.79 -4.47 18.89
C GLY A 21 -13.44 -4.22 19.57
N LEU A 22 -13.10 -2.98 19.89
CA LEU A 22 -11.88 -2.64 20.62
C LEU A 22 -11.85 -3.24 22.02
N ILE A 23 -12.98 -3.20 22.74
CA ILE A 23 -13.09 -3.79 24.07
C ILE A 23 -12.92 -5.31 23.97
N ALA A 24 -13.56 -5.95 22.98
CA ALA A 24 -13.39 -7.39 22.74
C ALA A 24 -11.92 -7.76 22.50
N LEU A 25 -11.22 -7.03 21.62
CA LEU A 25 -9.78 -7.23 21.37
C LEU A 25 -8.92 -7.02 22.62
N SER A 26 -9.27 -6.04 23.46
CA SER A 26 -8.56 -5.79 24.72
C SER A 26 -8.72 -6.98 25.68
N LEU A 27 -9.94 -7.52 25.82
CA LEU A 27 -10.21 -8.69 26.65
C LEU A 27 -9.52 -9.96 26.13
N GLU A 28 -9.55 -10.19 24.81
CA GLU A 28 -8.83 -11.29 24.17
C GLU A 28 -7.32 -11.19 24.47
N ARG A 29 -6.74 -9.99 24.31
CA ARG A 29 -5.32 -9.76 24.61
C ARG A 29 -4.98 -10.00 26.08
N GLU A 30 -5.78 -9.53 27.03
CA GLU A 30 -5.55 -9.78 28.46
C GLU A 30 -5.64 -11.27 28.81
N SER A 31 -6.58 -11.98 28.20
CA SER A 31 -6.69 -13.43 28.34
C SER A 31 -5.41 -14.12 27.84
N LEU A 32 -4.89 -13.71 26.68
CA LEU A 32 -3.63 -14.23 26.16
C LEU A 32 -2.45 -13.90 27.07
N PHE A 33 -2.31 -12.68 27.59
CA PHE A 33 -1.22 -12.36 28.51
C PHE A 33 -1.24 -13.22 29.77
N LYS A 34 -2.43 -13.52 30.30
CA LYS A 34 -2.57 -14.35 31.49
C LYS A 34 -2.21 -15.82 31.22
N ASN A 35 -2.56 -16.34 30.05
CA ASN A 35 -2.56 -17.79 29.80
C ASN A 35 -1.48 -18.26 28.83
N ASN A 36 -0.83 -17.35 28.07
CA ASN A 36 -0.02 -17.66 26.90
C ASN A 36 1.36 -17.01 26.93
N LEU A 37 1.94 -16.81 28.11
CA LEU A 37 3.30 -16.32 28.29
C LEU A 37 4.10 -17.32 29.15
N PHE A 38 5.04 -18.03 28.54
CA PHE A 38 5.84 -19.04 29.24
C PHE A 38 7.33 -18.75 29.08
N ASP A 39 7.99 -18.54 30.23
CA ASP A 39 9.45 -18.41 30.31
C ASP A 39 10.12 -19.79 30.32
N VAL A 40 11.25 -19.87 29.64
CA VAL A 40 12.08 -21.08 29.53
C VAL A 40 13.55 -20.79 29.82
N GLU A 41 13.91 -19.59 30.28
CA GLU A 41 15.28 -19.13 30.52
C GLU A 41 15.70 -19.16 31.99
N ASP A 42 17.01 -19.24 32.25
CA ASP A 42 17.63 -19.05 33.57
C ASP A 42 18.24 -17.65 33.68
N TYR A 43 17.38 -16.65 33.94
CA TYR A 43 17.80 -15.27 34.08
C TYR A 43 18.78 -15.00 35.23
N PRO A 44 18.63 -15.57 36.44
CA PRO A 44 19.63 -15.41 37.50
C PRO A 44 21.04 -15.78 37.03
N LYS A 45 21.18 -16.90 36.31
CA LYS A 45 22.46 -17.31 35.73
C LYS A 45 22.92 -16.35 34.62
N ALA A 46 22.03 -15.95 33.72
CA ALA A 46 22.36 -15.04 32.62
C ALA A 46 22.81 -13.65 33.13
N ASN A 47 22.16 -13.14 34.18
CA ASN A 47 22.44 -11.84 34.78
C ASN A 47 23.78 -11.78 35.52
N ALA A 48 24.31 -12.92 35.98
CA ALA A 48 25.47 -12.99 36.86
C ALA A 48 26.75 -12.34 36.28
N THR A 49 26.81 -12.15 34.96
CA THR A 49 27.99 -11.60 34.26
C THR A 49 27.76 -10.22 33.64
N ILE A 50 26.55 -9.65 33.77
CA ILE A 50 26.17 -8.42 33.10
C ILE A 50 26.21 -7.26 34.08
N THR A 51 26.93 -6.19 33.72
CA THR A 51 27.00 -4.95 34.49
C THR A 51 26.44 -3.79 33.68
N CYS A 52 25.45 -3.08 34.23
CA CYS A 52 24.87 -1.91 33.60
C CYS A 52 25.61 -0.64 34.01
N ASP A 53 26.14 0.07 33.02
CA ASP A 53 26.92 1.30 33.22
C ASP A 53 26.04 2.57 33.10
N ALA A 54 26.68 3.74 33.06
CA ALA A 54 25.96 5.00 32.91
C ALA A 54 25.35 5.19 31.51
N ARG A 55 26.01 4.69 30.45
CA ARG A 55 25.54 4.78 29.06
C ARG A 55 24.29 3.91 28.89
N SER A 56 24.29 2.70 29.44
CA SER A 56 23.18 1.75 29.37
C SER A 56 21.93 2.19 30.16
N ARG A 57 21.86 3.42 30.67
CA ARG A 57 20.65 4.03 31.25
C ARG A 57 19.93 4.96 30.28
N VAL A 58 20.62 5.39 29.22
CA VAL A 58 20.12 6.38 28.26
C VAL A 58 20.35 5.96 26.80
N ALA A 59 20.89 4.76 26.57
CA ALA A 59 21.18 4.24 25.23
C ALA A 59 20.89 2.74 25.14
N ARG A 60 20.51 2.30 23.94
CA ARG A 60 20.40 0.88 23.61
C ARG A 60 21.80 0.30 23.42
N THR A 61 22.14 -0.73 24.21
CA THR A 61 23.38 -1.48 24.08
C THR A 61 23.39 -2.28 22.77
N GLU A 62 24.58 -2.64 22.28
CA GLU A 62 24.74 -3.36 21.02
C GLU A 62 24.16 -4.78 21.06
N ASP A 63 24.14 -5.42 22.24
CA ASP A 63 23.68 -6.80 22.44
C ASP A 63 22.29 -6.90 23.12
N GLY A 64 21.62 -5.76 23.33
CA GLY A 64 20.31 -5.67 23.96
C GLY A 64 20.29 -5.84 25.48
N THR A 65 21.45 -5.96 26.14
CA THR A 65 21.53 -6.02 27.60
C THR A 65 21.14 -4.71 28.27
N CYS A 66 20.80 -4.76 29.56
CA CYS A 66 20.53 -3.58 30.38
C CYS A 66 19.37 -2.69 29.90
N ASN A 67 18.45 -3.24 29.10
CA ASN A 67 17.14 -2.64 28.91
C ASN A 67 16.39 -2.68 30.25
N ILE A 68 16.06 -3.87 30.77
CA ILE A 68 15.51 -4.00 32.13
C ILE A 68 16.65 -4.02 33.15
N LEU A 69 16.85 -2.90 33.87
CA LEU A 69 18.00 -2.75 34.79
C LEU A 69 18.02 -3.79 35.93
N SER A 70 16.85 -4.27 36.38
CA SER A 70 16.76 -5.32 37.40
C SER A 70 16.92 -6.74 36.85
N ASN A 71 16.82 -6.91 35.54
CA ASN A 71 16.98 -8.17 34.82
C ASN A 71 17.80 -7.92 33.54
N PRO A 72 19.11 -7.61 33.66
CA PRO A 72 19.88 -7.03 32.57
C PRO A 72 20.09 -7.96 31.36
N ALA A 73 19.83 -9.26 31.48
CA ALA A 73 19.82 -10.21 30.38
C ALA A 73 18.49 -10.25 29.59
N GLU A 74 17.41 -9.63 30.08
CA GLU A 74 16.09 -9.67 29.44
C GLU A 74 16.14 -9.14 28.00
N GLY A 75 15.59 -9.91 27.07
CA GLY A 75 15.55 -9.60 25.65
C GLY A 75 16.91 -9.46 24.93
N SER A 76 18.04 -9.70 25.60
CA SER A 76 19.37 -9.63 24.98
C SER A 76 19.59 -10.77 23.97
N VAL A 77 20.63 -10.63 23.14
CA VAL A 77 21.10 -11.71 22.26
C VAL A 77 21.44 -12.97 23.07
N TYR A 78 21.30 -14.14 22.44
CA TYR A 78 21.52 -15.48 23.00
C TYR A 78 20.63 -15.85 24.18
N ARG A 79 19.49 -15.17 24.34
CA ARG A 79 18.39 -15.64 25.19
C ARG A 79 17.50 -16.62 24.45
N ARG A 80 16.96 -17.60 25.18
CA ARG A 80 16.04 -18.60 24.63
C ARG A 80 14.80 -17.92 24.01
N PHE A 81 14.27 -18.50 22.94
CA PHE A 81 12.92 -18.18 22.50
C PHE A 81 11.92 -18.65 23.56
N GLY A 82 11.01 -17.76 23.96
CA GLY A 82 9.90 -18.09 24.85
C GLY A 82 8.85 -18.97 24.16
N ARG A 83 7.74 -19.24 24.87
CA ARG A 83 6.58 -19.94 24.29
C ARG A 83 5.28 -19.17 24.53
N ASN A 84 4.37 -19.26 23.57
CA ASN A 84 2.99 -18.79 23.69
C ASN A 84 1.97 -19.89 23.91
N VAL A 85 2.40 -21.15 23.91
CA VAL A 85 1.58 -22.32 24.17
C VAL A 85 2.20 -23.12 25.30
N ASN A 86 1.41 -23.97 25.95
CA ASN A 86 1.84 -24.71 27.13
C ASN A 86 3.09 -25.55 26.83
N PRO A 87 4.21 -25.37 27.56
CA PRO A 87 5.42 -26.14 27.32
C PRO A 87 5.21 -27.66 27.33
N ALA A 88 4.18 -28.18 28.01
CA ALA A 88 3.84 -29.60 28.01
C ALA A 88 3.56 -30.18 26.60
N VAL A 89 3.05 -29.36 25.66
CA VAL A 89 2.72 -29.76 24.28
C VAL A 89 3.76 -29.32 23.25
N THR A 90 4.88 -28.73 23.69
CA THR A 90 5.92 -28.17 22.80
C THR A 90 7.09 -29.11 22.50
N ARG A 91 6.87 -30.42 22.58
CA ARG A 91 7.94 -31.39 22.30
C ARG A 91 8.18 -31.48 20.80
N GLY A 92 9.41 -31.20 20.37
CA GLY A 92 9.82 -31.33 18.97
C GLY A 92 9.66 -32.76 18.47
N GLU A 93 9.13 -32.90 17.26
CA GLU A 93 8.93 -34.19 16.63
C GLU A 93 10.27 -34.80 16.17
N THR A 94 10.35 -36.12 16.11
CA THR A 94 11.55 -36.86 15.70
C THR A 94 11.28 -37.73 14.47
N GLU A 95 12.32 -38.13 13.73
CA GLU A 95 12.16 -39.07 12.62
C GLU A 95 11.60 -40.44 13.02
N SER A 96 11.79 -40.84 14.27
CA SER A 96 11.18 -42.06 14.83
C SER A 96 9.69 -41.91 15.15
N ASP A 97 9.14 -40.70 15.07
CA ASP A 97 7.76 -40.36 15.41
C ASP A 97 7.04 -39.72 14.20
N THR A 98 6.62 -38.46 14.28
CA THR A 98 5.80 -37.78 13.28
C THR A 98 6.51 -36.73 12.43
N LEU A 99 7.83 -36.49 12.62
CA LEU A 99 8.55 -35.39 11.96
C LEU A 99 8.42 -35.39 10.43
N LEU A 100 8.44 -36.59 9.83
CA LEU A 100 8.33 -36.79 8.38
C LEU A 100 6.92 -37.20 7.92
N THR A 101 5.92 -37.11 8.80
CA THR A 101 4.54 -37.53 8.55
C THR A 101 3.55 -36.36 8.70
N PRO A 102 2.77 -36.03 7.65
CA PRO A 102 2.99 -36.41 6.25
C PRO A 102 4.32 -35.86 5.72
N ASN A 103 4.79 -36.40 4.59
CA ASN A 103 6.07 -36.00 4.00
C ASN A 103 6.08 -34.47 3.73
N PRO A 104 6.99 -33.69 4.36
CA PRO A 104 7.06 -32.23 4.17
C PRO A 104 7.23 -31.78 2.72
N ARG A 105 7.93 -32.56 1.89
CA ARG A 105 8.09 -32.28 0.46
C ARG A 105 6.81 -32.52 -0.33
N ASP A 106 6.03 -33.54 0.01
CA ASP A 106 4.71 -33.74 -0.60
C ASP A 106 3.73 -32.62 -0.21
N VAL A 107 3.79 -32.12 1.04
CA VAL A 107 3.05 -30.93 1.46
C VAL A 107 3.45 -29.71 0.63
N SER A 108 4.76 -29.45 0.45
CA SER A 108 5.27 -28.38 -0.41
C SER A 108 4.74 -28.49 -1.85
N ASN A 109 4.83 -29.68 -2.44
CA ASN A 109 4.41 -29.94 -3.82
C ASN A 109 2.91 -29.79 -4.03
N SER A 110 2.12 -30.27 -3.08
CA SER A 110 0.68 -30.46 -3.28
C SER A 110 -0.17 -29.32 -2.76
N LEU A 111 0.26 -28.59 -1.73
CA LEU A 111 -0.54 -27.53 -1.08
C LEU A 111 0.12 -26.15 -1.13
N MET A 112 1.45 -26.07 -1.20
CA MET A 112 2.16 -24.79 -1.08
C MET A 112 2.48 -24.18 -2.44
N ALA A 113 2.92 -25.01 -3.39
CA ALA A 113 3.34 -24.63 -4.74
C ALA A 113 2.44 -23.58 -5.40
N ARG A 114 3.02 -22.43 -5.78
CA ARG A 114 2.31 -21.43 -6.58
C ARG A 114 1.95 -21.98 -7.95
N GLY A 115 0.64 -21.98 -8.23
CA GLY A 115 0.12 -22.12 -9.59
C GLY A 115 0.04 -20.75 -10.24
N GLU A 116 -1.15 -20.18 -10.30
CA GLU A 116 -1.36 -18.77 -10.64
C GLU A 116 -0.97 -17.86 -9.46
N PHE A 117 -0.32 -16.73 -9.74
CA PHE A 117 0.00 -15.72 -8.72
C PHE A 117 -1.29 -15.10 -8.19
N LYS A 118 -1.54 -15.23 -6.88
CA LYS A 118 -2.69 -14.62 -6.22
C LYS A 118 -2.21 -13.34 -5.51
N PRO A 119 -2.57 -12.12 -5.95
CA PRO A 119 -2.12 -10.89 -5.31
C PRO A 119 -2.82 -10.64 -3.96
N ALA A 120 -2.17 -9.92 -3.05
CA ALA A 120 -2.78 -9.33 -1.86
C ALA A 120 -3.19 -7.87 -2.18
N PRO A 121 -4.47 -7.60 -2.49
CA PRO A 121 -4.88 -6.31 -3.05
C PRO A 121 -4.84 -5.15 -2.05
N SER A 122 -4.86 -5.41 -0.75
CA SER A 122 -4.78 -4.37 0.29
C SER A 122 -3.36 -3.84 0.53
N LEU A 123 -2.34 -4.51 -0.03
CA LEU A 123 -0.93 -4.24 0.22
C LEU A 123 -0.18 -3.95 -1.07
N ASN A 124 0.89 -3.19 -0.97
CA ASN A 124 1.90 -3.09 -2.01
C ASN A 124 3.16 -3.91 -1.68
N PHE A 125 4.10 -4.00 -2.60
CA PHE A 125 5.27 -4.86 -2.48
C PHE A 125 6.33 -4.30 -1.51
N ILE A 126 6.23 -3.02 -1.15
CA ILE A 126 7.00 -2.44 -0.04
C ILE A 126 6.65 -3.18 1.27
N ALA A 127 5.37 -3.52 1.48
CA ALA A 127 4.93 -4.21 2.70
C ALA A 127 5.60 -5.58 2.89
N ALA A 128 5.86 -6.31 1.80
CA ALA A 128 6.57 -7.60 1.83
C ALA A 128 8.07 -7.41 2.18
N SER A 129 8.69 -6.37 1.64
CA SER A 129 10.08 -6.02 1.96
C SER A 129 10.20 -5.60 3.43
N TRP A 130 9.25 -4.78 3.90
CA TRP A 130 9.21 -4.28 5.27
C TRP A 130 9.15 -5.40 6.29
N ILE A 131 8.30 -6.40 6.07
CA ILE A 131 8.14 -7.46 7.08
C ILE A 131 9.38 -8.32 7.21
N GLN A 132 10.10 -8.61 6.11
CA GLN A 132 11.39 -9.30 6.20
C GLN A 132 12.45 -8.42 6.87
N PHE A 133 12.46 -7.12 6.55
CA PHE A 133 13.35 -6.14 7.19
C PHE A 133 13.13 -6.07 8.71
N MET A 134 11.89 -6.19 9.20
CA MET A 134 11.60 -6.29 10.63
C MET A 134 11.99 -7.65 11.22
N ILE A 135 11.82 -8.75 10.48
CA ILE A 135 12.25 -10.08 10.93
C ILE A 135 13.77 -10.11 11.18
N HIS A 136 14.55 -9.43 10.35
CA HIS A 136 16.00 -9.24 10.55
C HIS A 136 16.36 -8.41 11.78
N ASP A 137 15.40 -7.71 12.41
CA ASP A 137 15.58 -7.03 13.71
C ASP A 137 15.26 -7.96 14.89
N TRP A 138 14.43 -8.97 14.66
CA TRP A 138 13.74 -9.66 15.74
C TRP A 138 14.27 -11.05 16.01
N VAL A 139 14.47 -11.85 14.97
CA VAL A 139 14.65 -13.30 15.15
C VAL A 139 15.73 -13.85 14.24
N ASP A 140 16.62 -14.63 14.84
CA ASP A 140 17.59 -15.47 14.15
C ASP A 140 17.83 -16.74 14.98
N HIS A 141 17.64 -17.92 14.39
CA HIS A 141 17.98 -19.19 15.05
C HIS A 141 19.46 -19.54 14.92
N GLY A 142 20.25 -18.72 14.23
CA GLY A 142 21.67 -18.90 13.99
C GLY A 142 21.97 -20.03 13.01
N ALA A 143 23.25 -20.39 12.93
CA ALA A 143 23.71 -21.47 12.08
C ALA A 143 23.09 -22.82 12.47
N ASN A 144 22.59 -23.54 11.47
CA ASN A 144 22.10 -24.92 11.65
C ASN A 144 23.24 -25.88 11.98
N ALA A 145 22.94 -26.96 12.71
CA ALA A 145 23.90 -28.00 13.06
C ALA A 145 24.47 -28.68 11.80
N GLU A 146 25.80 -28.81 11.73
CA GLU A 146 26.50 -29.34 10.56
C GLU A 146 26.35 -30.87 10.40
N ASN A 147 26.26 -31.58 11.52
CA ASN A 147 26.21 -33.04 11.57
C ASN A 147 24.76 -33.55 11.70
N ASN A 148 24.52 -34.80 11.28
CA ASN A 148 23.23 -35.48 11.40
C ASN A 148 22.03 -34.71 10.77
N PRO A 149 22.10 -34.36 9.47
CA PRO A 149 20.98 -33.71 8.80
C PRO A 149 19.76 -34.62 8.69
N ILE A 150 18.57 -34.02 8.70
CA ILE A 150 17.29 -34.69 8.46
C ILE A 150 17.21 -35.09 6.99
N GLN A 151 16.93 -36.37 6.72
CA GLN A 151 16.76 -36.90 5.37
C GLN A 151 15.27 -37.03 5.05
N ILE A 152 14.78 -36.19 4.15
CA ILE A 152 13.37 -36.17 3.74
C ILE A 152 13.25 -36.95 2.43
N PRO A 153 12.56 -38.10 2.38
CA PRO A 153 12.40 -38.86 1.15
C PRO A 153 11.73 -38.01 0.05
N LEU A 154 12.27 -38.02 -1.16
CA LEU A 154 11.64 -37.35 -2.30
C LEU A 154 10.44 -38.19 -2.80
N PRO A 155 9.27 -37.57 -3.05
CA PRO A 155 8.14 -38.26 -3.69
C PRO A 155 8.51 -38.83 -5.07
N ALA A 156 7.76 -39.84 -5.53
CA ALA A 156 7.97 -40.40 -6.86
C ALA A 156 7.73 -39.33 -7.96
N GLY A 157 8.71 -39.15 -8.85
CA GLY A 157 8.64 -38.15 -9.93
C GLY A 157 8.90 -36.71 -9.48
N ASP A 158 9.48 -36.49 -8.29
CA ASP A 158 9.82 -35.16 -7.80
C ASP A 158 10.81 -34.44 -8.72
N SER A 159 10.70 -33.11 -8.80
CA SER A 159 11.57 -32.28 -9.65
C SER A 159 13.04 -32.31 -9.23
N PHE A 160 13.36 -32.75 -8.02
CA PHE A 160 14.74 -32.95 -7.55
C PHE A 160 15.27 -34.35 -7.87
N GLY A 161 14.49 -35.20 -8.54
CA GLY A 161 14.86 -36.57 -8.91
C GLY A 161 14.45 -37.60 -7.86
N SER A 162 15.29 -38.61 -7.66
CA SER A 162 15.10 -39.68 -6.68
C SER A 162 16.05 -39.54 -5.48
N GLY A 163 15.70 -40.14 -4.35
CA GLY A 163 16.52 -40.11 -3.13
C GLY A 163 15.88 -39.29 -2.01
N SER A 164 16.69 -38.47 -1.32
CA SER A 164 16.23 -37.62 -0.20
C SER A 164 16.74 -36.19 -0.32
N LEU A 165 15.93 -35.24 0.15
CA LEU A 165 16.35 -33.86 0.43
C LEU A 165 16.99 -33.82 1.82
N SER A 166 18.23 -33.32 1.89
CA SER A 166 19.00 -33.21 3.13
C SER A 166 18.84 -31.83 3.75
N VAL A 167 18.28 -31.74 4.97
CA VAL A 167 18.07 -30.47 5.70
C VAL A 167 18.84 -30.51 7.02
N ARG A 168 19.76 -29.56 7.22
CA ARG A 168 20.50 -29.41 8.50
C ARG A 168 19.54 -29.06 9.64
N ARG A 169 19.83 -29.51 10.86
CA ARG A 169 18.94 -29.29 12.02
C ARG A 169 19.08 -27.89 12.61
N THR A 170 18.03 -27.39 13.24
CA THR A 170 18.16 -26.20 14.09
C THR A 170 19.12 -26.54 15.24
N GLN A 171 20.13 -25.69 15.49
CA GLN A 171 21.11 -25.94 16.54
C GLN A 171 20.43 -25.94 17.93
N PRO A 172 20.43 -27.07 18.67
CA PRO A 172 19.90 -27.09 20.02
C PRO A 172 20.64 -26.10 20.93
N ASP A 173 19.94 -25.51 21.89
CA ASP A 173 20.54 -24.60 22.87
C ASP A 173 21.73 -25.27 23.60
N PRO A 174 22.97 -24.81 23.38
CA PRO A 174 24.16 -25.42 23.96
C PRO A 174 24.33 -25.09 25.46
N THR A 175 23.49 -24.21 26.02
CA THR A 175 23.57 -23.79 27.43
C THR A 175 22.72 -24.64 28.37
N ARG A 176 21.92 -25.56 27.83
CA ARG A 176 21.09 -26.50 28.60
C ARG A 176 21.93 -27.34 29.55
N THR A 177 21.37 -27.60 30.73
CA THR A 177 22.03 -28.38 31.79
C THR A 177 21.22 -29.60 32.21
N ALA A 178 21.72 -30.40 33.14
CA ALA A 178 20.96 -31.51 33.74
C ALA A 178 19.63 -31.05 34.38
N ALA A 179 19.52 -29.78 34.81
CA ALA A 179 18.27 -29.20 35.33
C ALA A 179 17.18 -29.01 34.25
N ASP A 180 17.54 -29.09 32.97
CA ASP A 180 16.62 -29.06 31.84
C ASP A 180 16.22 -30.47 31.35
N ALA A 181 16.64 -31.53 32.05
CA ALA A 181 16.27 -32.89 31.73
C ALA A 181 14.74 -33.07 31.75
N GLY A 182 14.19 -33.72 30.73
CA GLY A 182 12.74 -33.97 30.60
C GLY A 182 11.91 -32.79 30.08
N LYS A 183 12.45 -31.56 30.07
CA LYS A 183 11.82 -30.38 29.48
C LYS A 183 11.95 -30.38 27.95
N PRO A 184 11.02 -29.72 27.21
CA PRO A 184 11.15 -29.51 25.77
C PRO A 184 12.50 -28.91 25.38
N GLN A 185 12.94 -29.19 24.16
CA GLN A 185 14.15 -28.60 23.59
C GLN A 185 13.97 -27.09 23.42
N THR A 186 15.03 -26.33 23.70
CA THR A 186 15.06 -24.87 23.57
C THR A 186 16.06 -24.46 22.50
N TYR A 187 15.85 -23.28 21.95
CA TYR A 187 16.70 -22.67 20.93
C TYR A 187 16.95 -21.22 21.34
N ARG A 188 18.11 -20.67 20.97
CA ARG A 188 18.50 -19.30 21.31
C ARG A 188 18.26 -18.38 20.14
N ASN A 189 17.85 -17.16 20.43
CA ASN A 189 17.84 -16.09 19.46
C ASN A 189 19.28 -15.54 19.30
N HIS A 190 19.80 -15.57 18.09
CA HIS A 190 21.09 -14.98 17.73
C HIS A 190 20.96 -13.49 17.37
N ASN A 191 19.73 -12.97 17.42
CA ASN A 191 19.43 -11.56 17.43
C ASN A 191 18.96 -11.09 18.83
N THR A 192 18.91 -9.78 19.05
CA THR A 192 18.18 -9.19 20.18
C THR A 192 16.69 -9.42 20.00
N HIS A 193 15.97 -9.70 21.10
CA HIS A 193 14.51 -9.79 21.06
C HIS A 193 13.85 -8.40 21.01
N TRP A 194 14.59 -7.36 21.41
CA TRP A 194 14.13 -5.98 21.40
C TRP A 194 13.88 -5.46 20.01
N TRP A 195 12.96 -4.50 19.91
CA TRP A 195 12.75 -3.75 18.68
C TRP A 195 13.71 -2.55 18.65
N ASP A 196 14.98 -2.80 18.33
CA ASP A 196 16.07 -1.84 18.52
C ASP A 196 16.84 -1.42 17.25
N GLY A 197 16.37 -1.87 16.08
CA GLY A 197 17.01 -1.56 14.81
C GLY A 197 18.24 -2.43 14.51
N SER A 198 18.39 -3.59 15.17
CA SER A 198 19.53 -4.49 15.04
C SER A 198 19.79 -4.95 13.60
N GLN A 199 18.78 -4.93 12.72
CA GLN A 199 18.98 -5.17 11.29
C GLN A 199 19.94 -4.14 10.65
N LEU A 200 19.96 -2.91 11.16
CA LEU A 200 20.91 -1.85 10.75
C LEU A 200 22.16 -1.85 11.63
N TYR A 201 22.00 -1.97 12.94
CA TYR A 201 23.06 -1.70 13.91
C TYR A 201 23.84 -2.95 14.35
N GLY A 202 23.32 -4.15 14.08
CA GLY A 202 23.85 -5.42 14.55
C GLY A 202 23.51 -5.69 16.01
N SER A 203 23.58 -6.97 16.39
CA SER A 203 23.24 -7.50 17.72
C SER A 203 24.48 -7.77 18.58
N ASN A 204 25.63 -7.22 18.19
CA ASN A 204 26.88 -7.29 18.93
C ASN A 204 27.79 -6.12 18.56
N LYS A 205 28.78 -5.85 19.43
CA LYS A 205 29.71 -4.73 19.24
C LYS A 205 30.54 -4.80 17.96
N GLU A 206 30.99 -5.99 17.55
CA GLU A 206 31.84 -6.13 16.36
C GLU A 206 31.09 -5.73 15.09
N THR A 207 29.85 -6.22 14.92
CA THR A 207 28.99 -5.83 13.81
C THR A 207 28.63 -4.35 13.87
N ASN A 208 28.36 -3.83 15.07
CA ASN A 208 28.07 -2.42 15.27
C ASN A 208 29.22 -1.50 14.81
N ASP A 209 30.45 -1.83 15.22
CA ASP A 209 31.64 -1.06 14.84
C ASP A 209 31.90 -1.14 13.32
N LYS A 210 31.50 -2.22 12.64
CA LYS A 210 31.60 -2.33 11.17
C LYS A 210 30.71 -1.33 10.44
N VAL A 211 29.50 -1.04 10.96
CA VAL A 211 28.55 -0.13 10.30
C VAL A 211 28.75 1.34 10.65
N ARG A 212 29.42 1.66 11.77
CA ARG A 212 29.61 3.04 12.24
C ARG A 212 30.74 3.77 11.54
N SER A 213 30.50 5.03 11.17
CA SER A 213 31.55 5.90 10.64
C SER A 213 32.48 6.46 11.72
N PHE A 214 32.01 6.49 12.97
CA PHE A 214 32.65 7.15 14.12
C PHE A 214 32.88 8.67 13.92
N VAL A 215 32.10 9.28 13.02
CA VAL A 215 32.09 10.73 12.78
C VAL A 215 30.66 11.25 12.86
N ASP A 216 30.43 12.27 13.69
CA ASP A 216 29.16 12.96 13.88
C ASP A 216 27.96 12.05 14.18
N GLY A 217 28.20 10.88 14.78
CA GLY A 217 27.20 9.89 15.13
C GLY A 217 26.67 9.07 13.95
N LYS A 218 27.29 9.16 12.76
CA LYS A 218 26.75 8.59 11.52
C LYS A 218 27.12 7.13 11.28
N LEU A 219 26.30 6.45 10.50
CA LEU A 219 26.62 5.17 9.85
C LEU A 219 27.37 5.39 8.52
N LYS A 220 28.17 4.39 8.11
CA LYS A 220 28.94 4.42 6.88
C LYS A 220 28.03 4.39 5.66
N ILE A 221 28.30 5.29 4.72
CA ILE A 221 27.75 5.33 3.36
C ILE A 221 28.86 5.70 2.39
N ASN A 222 28.79 5.23 1.15
CA ASN A 222 29.69 5.63 0.07
C ASN A 222 29.34 7.05 -0.43
N ALA A 223 30.20 7.65 -1.25
CA ALA A 223 30.01 9.00 -1.78
C ALA A 223 28.77 9.14 -2.68
N ASP A 224 28.35 8.05 -3.34
CA ASP A 224 27.12 7.95 -4.13
C ASP A 224 25.86 7.71 -3.27
N GLY A 225 26.03 7.59 -1.95
CA GLY A 225 24.97 7.31 -1.00
C GLY A 225 24.55 5.84 -0.91
N SER A 226 25.26 4.90 -1.56
CA SER A 226 25.11 3.46 -1.37
C SER A 226 25.71 2.97 -0.05
N LEU A 227 25.36 1.76 0.37
CA LEU A 227 26.01 1.11 1.51
C LEU A 227 27.38 0.54 1.08
N PRO A 228 28.40 0.50 1.95
CA PRO A 228 29.62 -0.24 1.68
C PRO A 228 29.31 -1.74 1.51
N HIS A 229 30.05 -2.44 0.65
CA HIS A 229 29.84 -3.87 0.38
C HIS A 229 31.00 -4.74 0.90
N GLU A 230 30.67 -5.97 1.28
CA GLU A 230 31.67 -7.01 1.55
C GLU A 230 32.36 -7.43 0.25
N LEU A 231 33.70 -7.55 0.28
CA LEU A 231 34.49 -7.84 -0.92
C LEU A 231 34.12 -9.16 -1.62
N LEU A 232 33.86 -10.22 -0.85
CA LEU A 232 33.63 -11.57 -1.40
C LEU A 232 32.16 -11.83 -1.71
N SER A 233 31.24 -11.50 -0.80
CA SER A 233 29.81 -11.75 -1.03
C SER A 233 29.21 -10.71 -1.97
N GLY A 234 29.72 -9.47 -1.96
CA GLY A 234 29.11 -8.32 -2.65
C GLY A 234 27.85 -7.80 -1.96
N LYS A 235 27.48 -8.35 -0.80
CA LYS A 235 26.32 -7.88 -0.01
C LYS A 235 26.69 -6.63 0.78
N PRO A 236 25.70 -5.78 1.15
CA PRO A 236 25.92 -4.65 2.03
C PRO A 236 26.48 -5.02 3.41
N ILE A 237 27.38 -4.16 3.90
CA ILE A 237 27.83 -4.15 5.29
C ILE A 237 26.76 -3.41 6.11
N THR A 238 25.95 -4.17 6.82
CA THR A 238 24.85 -3.71 7.69
C THR A 238 24.77 -4.63 8.92
N GLY A 239 23.87 -4.33 9.84
CA GLY A 239 23.62 -5.14 11.04
C GLY A 239 23.28 -6.61 10.77
N PHE A 240 22.44 -6.89 9.76
CA PHE A 240 22.05 -8.23 9.36
C PHE A 240 21.95 -8.31 7.83
N ASN A 241 22.70 -9.22 7.18
CA ASN A 241 22.75 -9.32 5.72
C ASN A 241 22.54 -10.74 5.14
N GLU A 242 21.94 -11.68 5.88
CA GLU A 242 21.62 -13.01 5.36
C GLU A 242 20.30 -13.03 4.55
N ASN A 243 20.11 -14.05 3.69
CA ASN A 243 18.91 -14.25 2.86
C ASN A 243 18.47 -12.98 2.09
N TRP A 244 19.42 -12.39 1.37
CA TRP A 244 19.35 -11.01 0.89
C TRP A 244 18.70 -10.86 -0.49
N TRP A 245 17.99 -9.75 -0.70
CA TRP A 245 17.39 -9.37 -1.99
C TRP A 245 17.13 -7.86 -2.07
N VAL A 246 16.84 -7.34 -3.28
CA VAL A 246 16.73 -5.90 -3.54
C VAL A 246 15.78 -5.13 -2.62
N GLY A 247 14.66 -5.73 -2.17
CA GLY A 247 13.75 -5.08 -1.23
C GLY A 247 14.39 -4.78 0.13
N LEU A 248 15.29 -5.65 0.60
CA LEU A 248 16.08 -5.40 1.82
C LEU A 248 17.15 -4.33 1.58
N SER A 249 17.87 -4.39 0.45
CA SER A 249 18.85 -3.35 0.10
C SER A 249 18.23 -1.96 0.11
N MET A 250 17.04 -1.80 -0.50
CA MET A 250 16.29 -0.54 -0.51
C MET A 250 16.01 -0.03 0.91
N LEU A 251 15.49 -0.88 1.79
CA LEU A 251 15.12 -0.49 3.16
C LEU A 251 16.33 -0.21 4.04
N HIS A 252 17.38 -1.04 3.99
CA HIS A 252 18.60 -0.82 4.75
C HIS A 252 19.30 0.48 4.33
N GLN A 253 19.36 0.77 3.03
CA GLN A 253 19.91 2.03 2.53
C GLN A 253 19.06 3.23 2.98
N LEU A 254 17.73 3.13 2.88
CA LEU A 254 16.80 4.19 3.30
C LEU A 254 16.96 4.53 4.78
N PHE A 255 16.90 3.54 5.67
CA PHE A 255 16.97 3.80 7.11
C PHE A 255 18.39 4.09 7.62
N THR A 256 19.42 3.74 6.86
CA THR A 256 20.78 4.26 7.11
C THR A 256 20.88 5.74 6.78
N LYS A 257 20.31 6.17 5.64
CA LYS A 257 20.21 7.60 5.29
C LYS A 257 19.35 8.37 6.30
N GLU A 258 18.27 7.75 6.80
CA GLU A 258 17.42 8.32 7.84
C GLU A 258 18.16 8.51 9.17
N HIS A 259 18.91 7.49 9.63
CA HIS A 259 19.79 7.63 10.79
C HIS A 259 20.75 8.81 10.61
N ASN A 260 21.39 8.92 9.45
CA ASN A 260 22.36 9.98 9.17
C ASN A 260 21.71 11.38 9.10
N ALA A 261 20.45 11.47 8.66
CA ALA A 261 19.67 12.70 8.69
C ALA A 261 19.34 13.12 10.13
N ILE A 262 18.94 12.18 10.98
CA ILE A 262 18.69 12.39 12.41
C ILE A 262 19.98 12.82 13.11
N ALA A 263 21.10 12.12 12.90
CA ALA A 263 22.39 12.46 13.49
C ALA A 263 22.86 13.87 13.07
N THR A 264 22.63 14.24 11.80
CA THR A 264 22.91 15.60 11.30
C THR A 264 22.06 16.65 12.01
N MET A 265 20.76 16.41 12.17
CA MET A 265 19.86 17.29 12.92
C MET A 265 20.33 17.45 14.37
N LEU A 266 20.67 16.35 15.04
CA LEU A 266 21.17 16.36 16.42
C LEU A 266 22.49 17.12 16.53
N LYS A 267 23.42 16.95 15.58
CA LYS A 267 24.70 17.68 15.55
C LYS A 267 24.48 19.19 15.39
N GLN A 268 23.52 19.60 14.55
CA GLN A 268 23.18 21.01 14.38
C GLN A 268 22.60 21.61 15.66
N LYS A 269 21.75 20.86 16.37
CA LYS A 269 21.15 21.31 17.63
C LYS A 269 22.11 21.27 18.81
N TYR A 270 22.98 20.28 18.85
CA TYR A 270 23.89 19.97 19.95
C TYR A 270 25.36 19.87 19.46
N PRO A 271 25.96 20.97 18.97
CA PRO A 271 27.25 20.92 18.26
C PRO A 271 28.43 20.45 19.12
N GLY A 272 28.35 20.60 20.45
CA GLY A 272 29.39 20.18 21.40
C GLY A 272 29.33 18.70 21.82
N GLN A 273 28.34 17.94 21.38
CA GLN A 273 28.20 16.52 21.75
C GLN A 273 29.17 15.62 20.98
N THR A 274 29.52 14.49 21.59
CA THR A 274 30.44 13.50 21.03
C THR A 274 29.77 12.65 19.96
N ASP A 275 30.59 12.00 19.10
CA ASP A 275 30.10 11.00 18.14
C ASP A 275 29.24 9.92 18.81
N GLN A 276 29.71 9.37 19.93
CA GLN A 276 28.98 8.34 20.67
C GLN A 276 27.61 8.81 21.16
N TRP A 277 27.54 10.04 21.70
CA TRP A 277 26.28 10.61 22.15
C TRP A 277 25.31 10.78 20.98
N LEU A 278 25.78 11.33 19.85
CA LEU A 278 24.96 11.54 18.66
C LEU A 278 24.44 10.22 18.09
N TYR A 279 25.31 9.21 18.00
CA TYR A 279 24.96 7.87 17.54
C TYR A 279 23.90 7.21 18.44
N ASP A 280 24.08 7.25 19.76
CA ASP A 280 23.15 6.62 20.71
C ASP A 280 21.74 7.21 20.62
N HIS A 281 21.64 8.54 20.50
CA HIS A 281 20.35 9.23 20.36
C HIS A 281 19.75 9.03 18.96
N ALA A 282 20.57 9.05 17.90
CA ALA A 282 20.10 8.77 16.55
C ALA A 282 19.58 7.33 16.39
N ARG A 283 20.23 6.34 17.03
CA ARG A 283 19.76 4.95 17.09
C ARG A 283 18.40 4.86 17.79
N LEU A 284 18.24 5.50 18.95
CA LEU A 284 16.97 5.52 19.68
C LEU A 284 15.82 6.07 18.82
N VAL A 285 16.03 7.24 18.21
CA VAL A 285 15.04 7.92 17.37
C VAL A 285 14.68 7.07 16.14
N ASN A 286 15.69 6.54 15.44
CA ASN A 286 15.43 5.77 14.22
C ASN A 286 14.75 4.41 14.52
N ALA A 287 15.15 3.73 15.60
CA ALA A 287 14.47 2.50 16.05
C ALA A 287 13.01 2.77 16.41
N ALA A 288 12.74 3.87 17.14
CA ALA A 288 11.37 4.26 17.47
C ALA A 288 10.55 4.68 16.26
N LEU A 289 11.16 5.36 15.28
CA LEU A 289 10.50 5.67 14.01
C LEU A 289 10.09 4.40 13.26
N MET A 290 10.99 3.41 13.14
CA MET A 290 10.65 2.12 12.53
C MET A 290 9.55 1.39 13.30
N ALA A 291 9.61 1.40 14.64
CA ALA A 291 8.56 0.81 15.48
C ALA A 291 7.20 1.50 15.29
N LYS A 292 7.20 2.84 15.20
CA LYS A 292 6.01 3.64 14.92
C LYS A 292 5.43 3.29 13.55
N ILE A 293 6.24 3.37 12.49
CA ILE A 293 5.82 3.07 11.12
C ILE A 293 5.21 1.67 11.04
N HIS A 294 5.83 0.67 11.65
CA HIS A 294 5.27 -0.68 11.64
C HIS A 294 3.94 -0.76 12.41
N THR A 295 3.85 -0.09 13.56
CA THR A 295 2.67 -0.12 14.44
C THR A 295 1.48 0.59 13.80
N VAL A 296 1.66 1.81 13.28
CA VAL A 296 0.56 2.70 12.85
C VAL A 296 0.39 2.82 11.35
N GLU A 297 1.29 2.24 10.54
CA GLU A 297 1.15 2.21 9.07
C GLU A 297 1.15 0.78 8.53
N TRP A 298 2.21 -0.01 8.76
CA TRP A 298 2.29 -1.38 8.18
C TRP A 298 1.22 -2.31 8.75
N THR A 299 1.02 -2.31 10.06
CA THR A 299 0.03 -3.19 10.70
C THR A 299 -1.40 -2.83 10.25
N PRO A 300 -1.83 -1.55 10.26
CA PRO A 300 -3.07 -1.11 9.63
C PRO A 300 -3.23 -1.45 8.15
N ALA A 301 -2.15 -1.63 7.38
CA ALA A 301 -2.24 -2.07 5.99
C ALA A 301 -2.47 -3.58 5.86
N VAL A 302 -1.82 -4.41 6.68
CA VAL A 302 -1.92 -5.89 6.63
C VAL A 302 -3.19 -6.41 7.30
N ILE A 303 -3.77 -5.65 8.23
CA ILE A 303 -5.07 -5.90 8.88
C ILE A 303 -5.96 -4.68 8.76
N ALA A 304 -6.30 -4.32 7.52
CA ALA A 304 -7.02 -3.08 7.15
C ALA A 304 -8.52 -3.13 7.52
N ASN A 305 -8.81 -3.11 8.82
CA ASN A 305 -10.15 -3.05 9.39
C ASN A 305 -10.30 -1.88 10.36
N PRO A 306 -11.44 -1.16 10.38
CA PRO A 306 -11.61 0.01 11.25
C PRO A 306 -11.28 -0.22 12.73
N VAL A 307 -11.59 -1.41 13.27
CA VAL A 307 -11.28 -1.72 14.68
C VAL A 307 -9.78 -1.87 14.89
N THR A 308 -9.08 -2.58 14.02
CA THR A 308 -7.63 -2.80 14.17
C THR A 308 -6.83 -1.56 13.82
N GLU A 309 -7.24 -0.76 12.84
CA GLU A 309 -6.64 0.56 12.59
C GLU A 309 -6.73 1.43 13.86
N ARG A 310 -7.91 1.44 14.51
CA ARG A 310 -8.11 2.17 15.77
C ARG A 310 -7.36 1.55 16.95
N ALA A 311 -7.24 0.23 17.02
CA ALA A 311 -6.50 -0.48 18.06
C ALA A 311 -5.00 -0.20 17.98
N MET A 312 -4.44 -0.22 16.77
CA MET A 312 -3.03 0.08 16.52
C MET A 312 -2.71 1.54 16.81
N TYR A 313 -3.61 2.45 16.44
CA TYR A 313 -3.54 3.85 16.86
C TYR A 313 -3.53 3.98 18.39
N ALA A 314 -4.45 3.28 19.08
CA ALA A 314 -4.54 3.30 20.54
C ALA A 314 -3.31 2.69 21.22
N ASN A 315 -2.70 1.65 20.65
CA ASN A 315 -1.45 1.09 21.18
C ASN A 315 -0.33 2.13 21.22
N TRP A 316 -0.22 3.01 20.21
CA TRP A 316 0.82 4.04 20.21
C TRP A 316 0.43 5.30 21.01
N TRP A 317 -0.78 5.84 20.84
CA TRP A 317 -1.15 7.15 21.41
C TRP A 317 -2.25 7.15 22.48
N GLY A 318 -2.88 6.00 22.70
CA GLY A 318 -4.09 5.91 23.52
C GLY A 318 -5.34 6.48 22.85
N LEU A 319 -6.49 6.21 23.45
CA LEU A 319 -7.79 6.75 23.03
C LEU A 319 -8.06 8.16 23.61
N LEU A 320 -7.46 8.53 24.74
CA LEU A 320 -7.60 9.85 25.42
C LEU A 320 -6.44 10.82 25.15
N GLY A 321 -5.33 10.36 24.57
CA GLY A 321 -4.10 11.15 24.43
C GLY A 321 -4.27 12.44 23.63
N SER A 322 -3.53 13.48 24.02
CA SER A 322 -3.53 14.82 23.41
C SER A 322 -2.17 15.16 22.79
N GLY A 323 -2.11 15.22 21.45
CA GLY A 323 -1.00 15.77 20.67
C GLY A 323 -1.37 15.79 19.19
N GLY A 324 -1.22 16.92 18.48
CA GLY A 324 -1.78 17.12 17.12
C GLY A 324 -1.07 16.35 15.99
N PRO A 325 -1.44 16.53 14.69
CA PRO A 325 -2.77 16.82 14.17
C PRO A 325 -3.61 15.54 14.30
N ARG A 326 -4.32 15.38 15.42
CA ARG A 326 -4.97 14.13 15.84
C ARG A 326 -6.40 14.38 16.33
N ASP A 327 -7.18 15.03 15.47
CA ASP A 327 -8.61 15.28 15.70
C ASP A 327 -9.52 14.14 15.18
N THR A 328 -8.96 13.18 14.43
CA THR A 328 -9.72 12.19 13.64
C THR A 328 -10.74 11.40 14.45
N TYR A 329 -10.44 11.09 15.71
CA TYR A 329 -11.29 10.22 16.52
C TYR A 329 -11.72 10.81 17.87
N GLN A 330 -11.44 12.09 18.14
CA GLN A 330 -11.82 12.71 19.42
C GLN A 330 -13.34 12.79 19.60
N GLN A 331 -14.07 13.04 18.51
CA GLN A 331 -15.54 13.04 18.52
C GLN A 331 -16.10 11.66 18.87
N GLU A 332 -15.46 10.60 18.37
CA GLU A 332 -15.84 9.22 18.64
C GLU A 332 -15.63 8.85 20.12
N VAL A 333 -14.53 9.29 20.72
CA VAL A 333 -14.21 9.03 22.14
C VAL A 333 -15.23 9.72 23.06
N ARG A 334 -15.66 10.94 22.72
CA ARG A 334 -16.74 11.62 23.46
C ARG A 334 -18.06 10.85 23.34
N ALA A 335 -18.41 10.38 22.14
CA ALA A 335 -19.60 9.56 21.93
C ALA A 335 -19.57 8.24 22.75
N LEU A 336 -18.39 7.62 22.91
CA LEU A 336 -18.22 6.46 23.79
C LEU A 336 -18.44 6.83 25.27
N GLN A 337 -17.84 7.92 25.75
CA GLN A 337 -18.00 8.37 27.14
C GLN A 337 -19.48 8.66 27.45
N GLU A 338 -20.18 9.31 26.52
CA GLU A 338 -21.61 9.57 26.63
C GLU A 338 -22.45 8.28 26.62
N ASP A 339 -22.11 7.26 25.81
CA ASP A 339 -22.81 5.97 25.84
C ASP A 339 -22.56 5.20 27.14
N LEU A 340 -21.32 5.10 27.60
CA LEU A 340 -20.95 4.36 28.80
C LEU A 340 -21.54 4.97 30.09
N ALA A 341 -21.80 6.28 30.10
CA ALA A 341 -22.45 6.97 31.21
C ALA A 341 -23.95 6.65 31.33
N LYS A 342 -24.58 6.12 30.28
CA LYS A 342 -26.00 5.75 30.29
C LYS A 342 -26.25 4.44 31.05
N SER A 343 -27.38 4.37 31.72
CA SER A 343 -27.88 3.14 32.36
C SER A 343 -28.29 2.07 31.32
N ASP A 344 -28.63 2.48 30.11
CA ASP A 344 -29.00 1.65 28.96
C ASP A 344 -27.91 1.59 27.87
N SER A 345 -26.64 1.82 28.24
CA SER A 345 -25.47 1.82 27.32
C SER A 345 -25.53 0.70 26.29
N PHE A 346 -25.43 1.09 25.03
CA PHE A 346 -25.42 0.17 23.89
C PHE A 346 -24.22 -0.78 23.95
N VAL A 347 -23.04 -0.23 24.26
CA VAL A 347 -21.79 -1.00 24.36
C VAL A 347 -21.88 -2.03 25.50
N LYS A 348 -22.41 -1.66 26.67
CA LYS A 348 -22.62 -2.60 27.79
C LYS A 348 -23.60 -3.71 27.41
N ARG A 349 -24.69 -3.37 26.72
CA ARG A 349 -25.72 -4.33 26.32
C ARG A 349 -25.22 -5.38 25.32
N ILE A 350 -24.42 -4.96 24.34
CA ILE A 350 -23.90 -5.88 23.30
C ILE A 350 -22.79 -6.79 23.84
N LEU A 351 -21.98 -6.29 24.77
CA LEU A 351 -20.87 -7.06 25.33
C LEU A 351 -21.26 -7.86 26.60
N GLY A 352 -22.48 -7.70 27.11
CA GLY A 352 -23.01 -8.49 28.22
C GLY A 352 -22.43 -8.15 29.60
N PHE A 353 -21.96 -6.90 29.82
CA PHE A 353 -21.34 -6.49 31.09
C PHE A 353 -22.37 -6.12 32.18
N ASP A 354 -22.20 -6.66 33.39
CA ASP A 354 -22.83 -6.17 34.62
C ASP A 354 -21.91 -5.15 35.32
N PRO A 355 -22.31 -3.88 35.48
CA PRO A 355 -21.49 -2.85 36.12
C PRO A 355 -21.22 -3.07 37.63
N ASN A 356 -21.87 -4.05 38.27
CA ASN A 356 -21.66 -4.38 39.69
C ASN A 356 -20.73 -5.58 39.92
N ALA A 357 -20.24 -6.25 38.87
CA ALA A 357 -19.31 -7.36 39.00
C ALA A 357 -17.86 -6.83 39.06
N SER A 358 -17.18 -7.04 40.18
CA SER A 358 -15.80 -6.56 40.43
C SER A 358 -14.71 -7.20 39.56
N ASP A 359 -15.06 -8.08 38.62
CA ASP A 359 -14.10 -8.97 37.94
C ASP A 359 -14.02 -8.78 36.41
N GLY A 360 -14.68 -7.75 35.83
CA GLY A 360 -14.86 -7.67 34.37
C GLY A 360 -13.86 -6.82 33.59
N VAL A 361 -13.30 -5.75 34.18
CA VAL A 361 -12.30 -4.93 33.51
C VAL A 361 -11.29 -4.42 34.53
N GLY A 362 -10.08 -4.97 34.52
CA GLY A 362 -8.99 -4.46 35.33
C GLY A 362 -8.69 -3.01 34.97
N SER A 363 -8.45 -2.16 35.96
CA SER A 363 -8.12 -0.73 35.74
C SER A 363 -6.99 -0.55 34.73
N SER A 364 -5.99 -1.45 34.69
CA SER A 364 -4.84 -1.38 33.80
C SER A 364 -5.13 -1.56 32.30
N SER A 365 -6.09 -2.39 31.90
CA SER A 365 -6.35 -2.67 30.47
C SER A 365 -7.15 -1.55 29.81
N ILE A 366 -8.08 -0.95 30.55
CA ILE A 366 -8.72 0.32 30.17
C ILE A 366 -7.68 1.44 30.19
N ASP A 367 -6.82 1.52 31.20
CA ASP A 367 -5.80 2.59 31.30
C ASP A 367 -4.83 2.56 30.10
N HIS A 368 -4.37 1.40 29.63
CA HIS A 368 -3.52 1.31 28.43
C HIS A 368 -4.27 1.64 27.14
N ALA A 369 -5.53 1.21 27.00
CA ALA A 369 -6.35 1.58 25.85
C ALA A 369 -6.61 3.10 25.83
N LEU A 370 -6.78 3.72 26.99
CA LEU A 370 -7.04 5.16 27.14
C LEU A 370 -5.78 6.01 27.03
N SER A 371 -4.65 5.62 27.62
CA SER A 371 -3.42 6.42 27.67
C SER A 371 -2.36 6.05 26.64
N GLY A 372 -2.46 4.87 26.03
CA GLY A 372 -1.47 4.30 25.11
C GLY A 372 -0.48 3.38 25.82
N ILE A 373 0.19 2.53 25.04
CA ILE A 373 1.31 1.72 25.54
C ILE A 373 2.59 2.57 25.55
N VAL A 374 2.82 3.32 24.47
CA VAL A 374 4.02 4.14 24.31
C VAL A 374 3.96 5.34 25.24
N GLY A 375 5.05 5.61 25.96
CA GLY A 375 5.13 6.65 26.99
C GLY A 375 4.49 6.27 28.33
N SER A 376 4.08 5.00 28.52
CA SER A 376 3.59 4.53 29.81
C SER A 376 4.66 4.63 30.90
N ALA A 377 4.23 4.88 32.15
CA ALA A 377 5.14 5.24 33.24
C ALA A 377 6.18 4.16 33.58
N ASN A 378 5.85 2.88 33.36
CA ASN A 378 6.74 1.75 33.60
C ASN A 378 6.51 0.66 32.54
N PRO A 379 7.57 -0.08 32.16
CA PRO A 379 7.40 -1.29 31.37
C PRO A 379 6.61 -2.34 32.15
N ASN A 380 5.78 -3.11 31.45
CA ASN A 380 4.98 -4.19 32.01
C ASN A 380 5.17 -5.48 31.19
N ASN A 381 5.78 -6.50 31.81
CA ASN A 381 5.99 -7.79 31.19
C ASN A 381 5.00 -8.88 31.66
N HIS A 382 3.96 -8.49 32.41
CA HIS A 382 2.94 -9.39 32.96
C HIS A 382 3.54 -10.54 33.81
N GLY A 383 4.66 -10.28 34.49
CA GLY A 383 5.34 -11.25 35.36
C GLY A 383 6.19 -12.28 34.62
N VAL A 384 6.29 -12.18 33.28
CA VAL A 384 7.08 -13.09 32.45
C VAL A 384 8.11 -12.30 31.65
N PRO A 385 9.42 -12.50 31.87
CA PRO A 385 10.47 -11.77 31.17
C PRO A 385 10.30 -11.78 29.66
N TYR A 386 10.60 -10.65 29.03
CA TYR A 386 10.40 -10.44 27.62
C TYR A 386 11.35 -11.29 26.76
N SER A 387 10.74 -12.05 25.86
CA SER A 387 11.36 -12.77 24.74
C SER A 387 10.34 -12.88 23.62
N LEU A 388 10.82 -12.95 22.39
CA LEU A 388 10.03 -13.46 21.26
C LEU A 388 9.98 -14.99 21.34
N THR A 389 8.95 -15.56 20.73
CA THR A 389 8.60 -16.98 20.90
C THR A 389 8.78 -17.79 19.63
N GLU A 390 8.83 -19.11 19.75
CA GLU A 390 8.85 -20.00 18.58
C GLU A 390 7.55 -19.85 17.76
N GLU A 391 6.41 -19.67 18.43
CA GLU A 391 5.11 -19.46 17.78
C GLU A 391 5.06 -18.14 17.02
N PHE A 392 5.73 -17.10 17.53
CA PHE A 392 5.93 -15.84 16.81
C PHE A 392 6.68 -16.07 15.49
N VAL A 393 7.74 -16.90 15.50
CA VAL A 393 8.48 -17.22 14.27
C VAL A 393 7.60 -17.96 13.27
N SER A 394 6.80 -18.93 13.71
CA SER A 394 5.90 -19.69 12.83
C SER A 394 4.85 -18.82 12.15
N VAL A 395 4.18 -17.91 12.88
CA VAL A 395 3.12 -17.05 12.28
C VAL A 395 3.67 -15.96 11.36
N TYR A 396 4.98 -15.66 11.42
CA TYR A 396 5.65 -14.72 10.52
C TYR A 396 6.32 -15.39 9.31
N ARG A 397 6.10 -16.70 9.07
CA ARG A 397 6.51 -17.39 7.84
C ARG A 397 5.66 -16.95 6.63
N MET A 398 5.84 -15.70 6.22
CA MET A 398 5.02 -14.99 5.22
C MET A 398 5.61 -15.03 3.81
N HIS A 399 6.41 -16.06 3.49
CA HIS A 399 7.05 -16.23 2.19
C HIS A 399 6.12 -16.16 0.94
N PRO A 400 4.82 -16.51 1.00
CA PRO A 400 3.91 -16.28 -0.12
C PRO A 400 3.77 -14.82 -0.57
N LEU A 401 4.14 -13.84 0.28
CA LEU A 401 4.18 -12.42 -0.11
C LEU A 401 5.14 -12.12 -1.26
N MET A 402 6.18 -12.94 -1.45
CA MET A 402 7.19 -12.72 -2.47
C MET A 402 6.63 -12.88 -3.88
N ARG A 403 6.98 -11.98 -4.81
CA ARG A 403 6.65 -12.10 -6.24
C ARG A 403 7.67 -13.01 -6.94
N ASP A 404 7.32 -13.52 -8.12
CA ASP A 404 8.24 -14.32 -8.95
C ASP A 404 9.27 -13.44 -9.68
N LYS A 405 8.96 -12.16 -9.85
CA LYS A 405 9.76 -11.16 -10.57
C LYS A 405 9.53 -9.76 -10.00
N VAL A 406 10.51 -8.89 -10.21
CA VAL A 406 10.41 -7.44 -10.00
C VAL A 406 10.06 -6.79 -11.33
N ASP A 407 8.86 -6.24 -11.42
CA ASP A 407 8.44 -5.41 -12.56
C ASP A 407 8.80 -3.95 -12.24
N ILE A 408 9.56 -3.31 -13.12
CA ILE A 408 10.11 -1.97 -12.95
C ILE A 408 9.37 -1.02 -13.90
N TYR A 409 8.94 0.12 -13.36
CA TYR A 409 8.14 1.12 -14.02
C TYR A 409 8.84 2.47 -13.97
N ASP A 410 8.63 3.29 -15.00
CA ASP A 410 8.95 4.71 -14.93
C ASP A 410 7.96 5.41 -14.00
N ILE A 411 8.43 6.42 -13.25
CA ILE A 411 7.58 7.14 -12.31
C ILE A 411 6.35 7.71 -13.04
N GLY A 412 5.18 7.39 -12.52
CA GLY A 412 3.89 7.75 -13.09
C GLY A 412 3.36 6.79 -14.14
N SER A 413 4.16 5.89 -14.70
CA SER A 413 3.73 4.87 -15.66
C SER A 413 3.16 3.64 -14.96
N ASN A 414 2.35 2.86 -15.69
CA ASN A 414 1.99 1.49 -15.31
C ASN A 414 2.29 0.49 -16.44
N LEU A 415 3.13 0.91 -17.38
CA LEU A 415 3.73 0.04 -18.38
C LEU A 415 5.07 -0.45 -17.84
N VAL A 416 5.25 -1.77 -17.86
CA VAL A 416 6.49 -2.40 -17.42
C VAL A 416 7.61 -1.98 -18.37
N SER A 417 8.59 -1.26 -17.84
CA SER A 417 9.80 -0.84 -18.57
C SER A 417 10.81 -1.97 -18.63
N ARG A 418 10.98 -2.68 -17.51
CA ARG A 418 11.86 -3.85 -17.39
C ARG A 418 11.25 -4.83 -16.41
N SER A 419 11.46 -6.12 -16.62
CA SER A 419 11.05 -7.17 -15.69
C SER A 419 12.23 -8.08 -15.42
N VAL A 420 12.55 -8.31 -14.15
CA VAL A 420 13.71 -9.12 -13.73
C VAL A 420 13.22 -10.24 -12.81
N PRO A 421 13.54 -11.52 -13.08
CA PRO A 421 13.21 -12.62 -12.17
C PRO A 421 13.74 -12.34 -10.76
N LEU A 422 12.94 -12.62 -9.73
CA LEU A 422 13.35 -12.32 -8.36
C LEU A 422 14.62 -13.06 -7.91
N PRO A 423 14.91 -14.31 -8.36
CA PRO A 423 16.19 -14.96 -8.10
C PRO A 423 17.42 -14.18 -8.57
N ASP A 424 17.27 -13.38 -9.63
CA ASP A 424 18.36 -12.65 -10.29
C ASP A 424 18.60 -11.26 -9.67
N VAL A 425 17.93 -10.95 -8.56
CA VAL A 425 18.07 -9.70 -7.78
C VAL A 425 18.29 -10.01 -6.29
N ARG A 426 18.96 -11.15 -6.04
CA ARG A 426 19.36 -11.63 -4.71
C ARG A 426 20.84 -11.38 -4.47
N ASP A 427 21.21 -11.35 -3.19
CA ASP A 427 22.60 -11.23 -2.75
C ASP A 427 23.32 -10.08 -3.47
N ARG A 428 24.42 -10.34 -4.20
CA ARG A 428 25.16 -9.32 -4.94
C ARG A 428 24.33 -8.66 -6.05
N ASP A 429 23.48 -9.41 -6.72
CA ASP A 429 22.73 -8.91 -7.88
C ASP A 429 21.63 -7.91 -7.47
N ALA A 430 21.24 -7.89 -6.20
CA ALA A 430 20.42 -6.83 -5.62
C ALA A 430 21.10 -5.45 -5.76
N GLU A 431 22.40 -5.38 -5.45
CA GLU A 431 23.18 -4.13 -5.53
C GLU A 431 23.47 -3.76 -6.99
N ASN A 432 23.67 -4.74 -7.87
CA ASN A 432 23.80 -4.50 -9.31
C ASN A 432 22.52 -3.84 -9.86
N LEU A 433 21.34 -4.32 -9.47
CA LEU A 433 20.08 -3.71 -9.90
C LEU A 433 19.94 -2.27 -9.37
N LEU A 434 20.31 -2.01 -8.11
CA LEU A 434 20.27 -0.66 -7.53
C LEU A 434 21.26 0.31 -8.18
N ALA A 435 22.37 -0.19 -8.72
CA ALA A 435 23.33 0.61 -9.48
C ALA A 435 22.85 0.89 -10.92
N ASP A 436 22.17 -0.08 -11.53
CA ASP A 436 21.64 0.02 -12.89
C ASP A 436 20.36 0.87 -12.98
N GLU A 437 19.60 0.96 -11.89
CA GLU A 437 18.30 1.64 -11.84
C GLU A 437 18.31 2.84 -10.89
N HIS A 438 17.48 3.83 -11.18
CA HIS A 438 17.21 4.93 -10.27
C HIS A 438 16.40 4.42 -9.06
N PRO A 439 16.85 4.60 -7.79
CA PRO A 439 16.17 4.05 -6.62
C PRO A 439 14.71 4.49 -6.47
N ASP A 440 14.38 5.72 -6.86
CA ASP A 440 13.03 6.26 -6.91
C ASP A 440 12.10 5.45 -7.83
N ARG A 441 12.58 4.96 -8.98
CA ARG A 441 11.80 4.07 -9.87
C ARG A 441 11.49 2.74 -9.19
N LEU A 442 12.41 2.18 -8.42
CA LEU A 442 12.17 0.94 -7.67
C LEU A 442 11.15 1.15 -6.55
N TRP A 443 11.27 2.23 -5.77
CA TRP A 443 10.27 2.59 -4.76
C TRP A 443 8.88 2.79 -5.35
N TYR A 444 8.79 3.50 -6.47
CA TYR A 444 7.55 3.65 -7.22
C TYR A 444 6.97 2.29 -7.64
N SER A 445 7.80 1.45 -8.26
CA SER A 445 7.42 0.12 -8.74
C SER A 445 6.89 -0.77 -7.63
N PHE A 446 7.56 -0.79 -6.48
CA PHE A 446 7.10 -1.54 -5.30
C PHE A 446 5.83 -0.93 -4.69
N GLY A 447 5.66 0.40 -4.77
CA GLY A 447 4.49 1.12 -4.28
C GLY A 447 3.21 0.84 -5.07
N ILE A 448 3.32 0.56 -6.38
CA ILE A 448 2.17 0.30 -7.26
C ILE A 448 1.90 -1.19 -7.55
N THR A 449 2.79 -2.09 -7.13
CA THR A 449 2.63 -3.54 -7.34
C THR A 449 2.20 -4.25 -6.05
N ASN A 450 1.34 -5.25 -6.15
CA ASN A 450 0.90 -6.05 -5.00
C ASN A 450 1.88 -7.20 -4.67
N PRO A 451 2.07 -7.57 -3.38
CA PRO A 451 2.71 -8.82 -3.03
C PRO A 451 1.76 -10.01 -3.27
N GLY A 452 2.22 -11.23 -3.09
CA GLY A 452 1.35 -12.41 -3.09
C GLY A 452 0.46 -12.46 -1.83
N SER A 453 -0.72 -13.06 -1.94
CA SER A 453 -1.62 -13.33 -0.81
C SER A 453 -1.15 -14.52 0.01
N LEU A 454 -1.26 -14.43 1.34
CA LEU A 454 -0.94 -15.51 2.28
C LEU A 454 -2.02 -16.60 2.23
N THR A 455 -1.94 -17.45 1.20
CA THR A 455 -2.89 -18.55 0.97
C THR A 455 -2.16 -19.78 0.46
N LEU A 456 -2.82 -20.95 0.56
CA LEU A 456 -2.37 -22.16 -0.11
C LEU A 456 -2.27 -21.94 -1.64
N HIS A 457 -1.39 -22.72 -2.26
CA HIS A 457 -1.07 -22.66 -3.69
C HIS A 457 -0.56 -21.29 -4.16
N ASN A 458 0.21 -20.59 -3.32
CA ASN A 458 0.79 -19.30 -3.64
C ASN A 458 2.23 -19.11 -3.15
N TYR A 459 2.91 -20.17 -2.68
CA TYR A 459 4.31 -20.13 -2.28
C TYR A 459 5.23 -20.12 -3.53
N PRO A 460 6.10 -19.11 -3.72
CA PRO A 460 6.87 -18.96 -4.96
C PRO A 460 7.71 -20.19 -5.30
N ASN A 461 7.68 -20.61 -6.56
CA ASN A 461 8.38 -21.82 -6.98
C ASN A 461 9.91 -21.67 -6.91
N PHE A 462 10.44 -20.46 -7.07
CA PHE A 462 11.88 -20.23 -6.91
C PHE A 462 12.37 -20.42 -5.46
N LEU A 463 11.52 -20.20 -4.45
CA LEU A 463 11.86 -20.50 -3.05
C LEU A 463 11.79 -22.00 -2.74
N ARG A 464 11.05 -22.77 -3.55
CA ARG A 464 10.96 -24.24 -3.47
C ARG A 464 12.11 -24.95 -4.19
N ASN A 465 12.93 -24.19 -4.91
CA ASN A 465 14.16 -24.61 -5.57
C ASN A 465 15.21 -23.50 -5.48
N LEU A 466 15.45 -23.04 -4.26
CA LEU A 466 16.31 -21.90 -4.01
C LEU A 466 17.77 -22.35 -4.02
N SER A 467 18.59 -21.77 -4.90
CA SER A 467 20.03 -21.99 -4.85
C SER A 467 20.62 -21.21 -3.69
N VAL A 468 21.35 -21.91 -2.81
CA VAL A 468 22.07 -21.34 -1.68
C VAL A 468 23.55 -21.74 -1.81
N PRO A 469 24.49 -20.77 -1.92
CA PRO A 469 25.91 -21.05 -2.02
C PRO A 469 26.41 -22.01 -0.92
N LEU A 470 27.24 -22.98 -1.29
CA LEU A 470 27.82 -24.01 -0.41
C LEU A 470 26.82 -25.01 0.22
N VAL A 471 25.53 -24.75 0.15
CA VAL A 471 24.46 -25.65 0.64
C VAL A 471 23.85 -26.47 -0.50
N GLY A 472 23.67 -25.85 -1.67
CA GLY A 472 22.96 -26.42 -2.82
C GLY A 472 21.52 -25.91 -2.92
N ASN A 473 20.69 -26.62 -3.68
CA ASN A 473 19.29 -26.24 -3.85
C ASN A 473 18.47 -26.71 -2.65
N ILE A 474 17.67 -25.80 -2.10
CA ILE A 474 16.76 -26.08 -0.99
C ILE A 474 15.31 -25.83 -1.39
N ASP A 475 14.39 -26.45 -0.66
CA ASP A 475 12.98 -26.11 -0.69
C ASP A 475 12.58 -25.45 0.62
N LEU A 476 12.38 -24.13 0.58
CA LEU A 476 12.04 -23.35 1.76
C LEU A 476 10.64 -23.68 2.31
N ALA A 477 9.67 -24.06 1.46
CA ALA A 477 8.34 -24.47 1.94
C ALA A 477 8.41 -25.81 2.69
N THR A 478 9.24 -26.74 2.20
CA THR A 478 9.54 -27.99 2.90
C THR A 478 10.23 -27.72 4.24
N ILE A 479 11.21 -26.82 4.25
CA ILE A 479 11.96 -26.44 5.46
C ILE A 479 11.03 -25.76 6.47
N ASP A 480 10.18 -24.82 6.04
CA ASP A 480 9.24 -24.11 6.92
C ASP A 480 8.34 -25.08 7.69
N VAL A 481 7.72 -26.04 6.99
CA VAL A 481 6.91 -27.10 7.59
C VAL A 481 7.73 -27.94 8.57
N LEU A 482 8.94 -28.35 8.16
CA LEU A 482 9.82 -29.16 8.99
C LEU A 482 10.26 -28.43 10.27
N ARG A 483 10.53 -27.11 10.19
CA ARG A 483 11.02 -26.31 11.33
C ARG A 483 9.98 -26.18 12.42
N ASP A 484 8.71 -25.99 12.07
CA ASP A 484 7.66 -25.92 13.08
C ASP A 484 7.55 -27.26 13.85
N ARG A 485 7.61 -28.38 13.15
CA ARG A 485 7.64 -29.74 13.74
C ARG A 485 8.88 -29.98 14.61
N GLU A 486 10.07 -29.69 14.07
CA GLU A 486 11.37 -29.88 14.76
C GLU A 486 11.45 -29.02 16.03
N ARG A 487 10.93 -27.80 15.97
CA ARG A 487 10.99 -26.85 17.09
C ARG A 487 9.85 -27.04 18.08
N GLY A 488 8.98 -28.02 17.87
CA GLY A 488 7.90 -28.34 18.80
C GLY A 488 6.85 -27.23 18.88
N VAL A 489 6.58 -26.55 17.77
CA VAL A 489 5.37 -25.74 17.64
C VAL A 489 4.21 -26.72 17.41
N PRO A 490 3.11 -26.67 18.19
CA PRO A 490 1.99 -27.59 18.02
C PRO A 490 1.45 -27.54 16.59
N ARG A 491 0.90 -28.66 16.11
CA ARG A 491 0.14 -28.73 14.85
C ARG A 491 -1.10 -27.82 14.93
N TYR A 492 -1.69 -27.50 13.78
CA TYR A 492 -2.66 -26.41 13.63
C TYR A 492 -3.83 -26.48 14.63
N ASN A 493 -4.46 -27.66 14.77
CA ASN A 493 -5.65 -27.76 15.61
C ASN A 493 -5.33 -27.64 17.10
N GLU A 494 -4.21 -28.22 17.53
CA GLU A 494 -3.73 -28.10 18.91
C GLU A 494 -3.26 -26.67 19.21
N PHE A 495 -2.58 -26.03 18.26
CA PHE A 495 -2.22 -24.62 18.38
C PHE A 495 -3.47 -23.78 18.61
N ARG A 496 -4.54 -23.95 17.81
CA ARG A 496 -5.80 -23.23 18.01
C ARG A 496 -6.36 -23.39 19.43
N ARG A 497 -6.36 -24.62 19.98
CA ARG A 497 -6.81 -24.87 21.37
C ARG A 497 -5.98 -24.10 22.38
N GLU A 498 -4.65 -24.14 22.25
CA GLU A 498 -3.71 -23.52 23.18
C GLU A 498 -3.84 -21.99 23.23
N ILE A 499 -4.25 -21.35 22.13
CA ILE A 499 -4.53 -19.89 22.07
C ILE A 499 -6.01 -19.55 22.26
N GLY A 500 -6.82 -20.50 22.75
CA GLY A 500 -8.22 -20.26 23.12
C GLY A 500 -9.19 -20.15 21.93
N LEU A 501 -8.78 -20.54 20.73
CA LEU A 501 -9.64 -20.59 19.56
C LEU A 501 -10.36 -21.94 19.44
N ASN A 502 -11.54 -21.93 18.81
CA ASN A 502 -12.24 -23.16 18.51
C ASN A 502 -11.44 -24.01 17.51
N PRO A 503 -11.19 -25.29 17.78
CA PRO A 503 -10.59 -26.19 16.81
C PRO A 503 -11.52 -26.39 15.61
N ILE A 504 -10.95 -26.72 14.46
CA ILE A 504 -11.76 -27.23 13.34
C ILE A 504 -12.27 -28.64 13.66
N THR A 505 -13.35 -29.04 13.00
CA THR A 505 -13.96 -30.37 13.19
C THR A 505 -13.89 -31.23 11.93
N LYS A 506 -13.60 -30.61 10.79
CA LYS A 506 -13.47 -31.24 9.47
C LYS A 506 -12.69 -30.32 8.52
N PHE A 507 -12.13 -30.88 7.45
CA PHE A 507 -11.34 -30.10 6.48
C PHE A 507 -12.16 -29.04 5.73
N GLU A 508 -13.46 -29.24 5.57
CA GLU A 508 -14.39 -28.30 4.95
C GLU A 508 -14.53 -26.99 5.74
N ASP A 509 -14.10 -26.97 7.01
CA ASP A 509 -14.05 -25.75 7.81
C ASP A 509 -12.92 -24.81 7.31
N LEU A 510 -11.91 -25.33 6.60
CA LEU A 510 -10.81 -24.56 6.02
C LEU A 510 -11.07 -24.12 4.57
N THR A 511 -11.60 -25.01 3.74
CA THR A 511 -11.81 -24.72 2.31
C THR A 511 -12.98 -25.49 1.71
N SER A 512 -13.68 -24.84 0.79
CA SER A 512 -14.70 -25.45 -0.06
C SER A 512 -14.18 -25.85 -1.44
N ASP A 513 -12.93 -25.53 -1.79
CA ASP A 513 -12.33 -25.92 -3.06
C ASP A 513 -12.12 -27.44 -3.14
N PRO A 514 -12.77 -28.16 -4.07
CA PRO A 514 -12.73 -29.62 -4.10
C PRO A 514 -11.32 -30.20 -4.30
N ALA A 515 -10.47 -29.52 -5.09
CA ALA A 515 -9.12 -29.99 -5.38
C ALA A 515 -8.21 -29.88 -4.14
N THR A 516 -8.21 -28.71 -3.48
CA THR A 516 -7.47 -28.46 -2.24
C THR A 516 -7.96 -29.40 -1.13
N LEU A 517 -9.29 -29.58 -1.00
CA LEU A 517 -9.88 -30.48 -0.02
C LEU A 517 -9.44 -31.93 -0.21
N ALA A 518 -9.41 -32.42 -1.46
CA ALA A 518 -8.92 -33.75 -1.78
C ALA A 518 -7.43 -33.92 -1.42
N GLN A 519 -6.59 -32.92 -1.69
CA GLN A 519 -5.17 -32.95 -1.34
C GLN A 519 -4.94 -32.93 0.18
N LEU A 520 -5.66 -32.07 0.91
CA LEU A 520 -5.62 -32.03 2.37
C LEU A 520 -5.98 -33.40 2.97
N LYS A 521 -7.11 -33.98 2.55
CA LYS A 521 -7.56 -35.31 3.02
C LYS A 521 -6.57 -36.42 2.65
N ARG A 522 -5.95 -36.36 1.46
CA ARG A 522 -4.93 -37.33 1.04
C ARG A 522 -3.68 -37.25 1.91
N LEU A 523 -3.10 -36.05 2.05
CA LEU A 523 -1.84 -35.83 2.76
C LEU A 523 -1.99 -36.16 4.24
N TYR A 524 -3.01 -35.61 4.89
CA TYR A 524 -3.23 -35.76 6.33
C TYR A 524 -4.07 -36.99 6.67
N LYS A 525 -4.28 -37.92 5.74
CA LYS A 525 -5.06 -39.16 5.92
C LYS A 525 -6.45 -38.94 6.52
N ASN A 526 -7.07 -37.82 6.14
CA ASN A 526 -8.34 -37.35 6.68
C ASN A 526 -8.36 -37.18 8.22
N ASP A 527 -7.20 -36.94 8.83
CA ASP A 527 -7.02 -36.58 10.24
C ASP A 527 -6.67 -35.09 10.37
N ILE A 528 -7.59 -34.32 10.96
CA ILE A 528 -7.44 -32.87 11.14
C ILE A 528 -6.38 -32.49 12.19
N GLU A 529 -6.01 -33.40 13.08
CA GLU A 529 -5.00 -33.14 14.13
C GLU A 529 -3.58 -33.14 13.55
N GLN A 530 -3.39 -33.72 12.37
CA GLN A 530 -2.09 -33.80 11.69
C GLN A 530 -1.76 -32.57 10.85
N ILE A 531 -2.72 -31.63 10.69
CA ILE A 531 -2.53 -30.46 9.82
C ILE A 531 -1.37 -29.60 10.34
N ASP A 532 -0.38 -29.36 9.49
CA ASP A 532 0.73 -28.46 9.81
C ASP A 532 0.22 -27.05 10.11
N THR A 533 0.81 -26.41 11.11
CA THR A 533 0.45 -25.05 11.55
C THR A 533 0.49 -24.04 10.41
N LEU A 534 1.59 -24.01 9.64
CA LEU A 534 1.69 -23.14 8.47
C LEU A 534 0.61 -23.44 7.40
N VAL A 535 0.31 -24.72 7.16
CA VAL A 535 -0.72 -25.11 6.18
C VAL A 535 -2.10 -24.65 6.64
N GLY A 536 -2.45 -24.88 7.90
CA GLY A 536 -3.73 -24.45 8.46
C GLY A 536 -3.89 -22.93 8.40
N GLN A 537 -2.87 -22.16 8.80
CA GLN A 537 -2.89 -20.69 8.72
C GLN A 537 -3.07 -20.16 7.29
N LEU A 538 -2.39 -20.76 6.31
CA LEU A 538 -2.56 -20.39 4.90
C LEU A 538 -3.91 -20.86 4.33
N ALA A 539 -4.54 -21.87 4.94
CA ALA A 539 -5.86 -22.35 4.55
C ALA A 539 -7.01 -21.50 5.14
N GLU A 540 -6.76 -20.66 6.15
CA GLU A 540 -7.75 -19.74 6.72
C GLU A 540 -8.07 -18.59 5.75
N THR A 541 -8.73 -18.85 4.61
CA THR A 541 -8.95 -17.85 3.54
C THR A 541 -10.24 -17.05 3.68
N VAL A 542 -11.20 -17.53 4.47
CA VAL A 542 -12.32 -16.69 4.92
C VAL A 542 -11.74 -15.77 5.98
N ARG A 543 -11.81 -14.45 5.82
CA ARG A 543 -11.21 -13.45 6.72
C ARG A 543 -12.09 -12.21 6.79
N PRO A 544 -12.00 -11.36 7.84
CA PRO A 544 -12.57 -10.02 7.80
C PRO A 544 -12.03 -9.22 6.61
N ASP A 545 -12.85 -8.33 6.06
CA ASP A 545 -12.43 -7.44 4.98
C ASP A 545 -11.15 -6.68 5.38
N GLY A 546 -10.16 -6.68 4.49
CA GLY A 546 -8.87 -6.02 4.67
C GLY A 546 -7.77 -6.85 5.36
N PHE A 547 -8.06 -8.03 5.91
CA PHE A 547 -7.05 -8.89 6.55
C PHE A 547 -6.25 -9.72 5.54
N ALA A 548 -4.92 -9.63 5.62
CA ALA A 548 -4.01 -10.40 4.77
C ALA A 548 -3.67 -11.79 5.35
N PHE A 549 -3.98 -12.08 6.61
CA PHE A 549 -3.77 -13.40 7.24
C PHE A 549 -4.93 -13.78 8.18
N GLY A 550 -4.94 -15.06 8.58
CA GLY A 550 -6.01 -15.68 9.35
C GLY A 550 -6.00 -15.38 10.86
N GLU A 551 -7.02 -15.87 11.56
CA GLU A 551 -7.25 -15.59 12.98
C GLU A 551 -6.17 -16.20 13.88
N THR A 552 -5.69 -17.41 13.55
CA THR A 552 -4.66 -18.09 14.33
C THR A 552 -3.39 -17.24 14.40
N ALA A 553 -2.96 -16.68 13.27
CA ALA A 553 -1.83 -15.75 13.24
C ALA A 553 -2.17 -14.46 14.00
N PHE A 554 -3.38 -13.91 13.82
CA PHE A 554 -3.81 -12.68 14.47
C PHE A 554 -3.75 -12.73 16.01
N GLN A 555 -4.13 -13.83 16.66
CA GLN A 555 -4.05 -13.97 18.12
C GLN A 555 -2.60 -13.86 18.64
N ILE A 556 -1.64 -14.46 17.95
CA ILE A 556 -0.21 -14.29 18.29
C ILE A 556 0.26 -12.86 18.01
N PHE A 557 -0.23 -12.23 16.95
CA PHE A 557 0.07 -10.84 16.61
C PHE A 557 -0.40 -9.86 17.68
N ILE A 558 -1.65 -9.90 18.14
CA ILE A 558 -2.18 -8.91 19.10
C ILE A 558 -1.40 -8.91 20.42
N MET A 559 -0.99 -10.09 20.86
CA MET A 559 -0.19 -10.26 22.07
C MET A 559 1.24 -9.75 21.86
N ASN A 560 1.94 -10.25 20.85
CA ASN A 560 3.37 -9.96 20.65
C ASN A 560 3.63 -8.54 20.13
N ALA A 561 2.75 -7.97 19.30
CA ALA A 561 2.87 -6.58 18.84
C ALA A 561 2.76 -5.61 20.03
N SER A 562 1.83 -5.86 20.94
CA SER A 562 1.68 -5.07 22.17
C SER A 562 2.88 -5.29 23.10
N ARG A 563 3.33 -6.56 23.27
CA ARG A 563 4.46 -6.90 24.15
C ARG A 563 5.75 -6.20 23.75
N ARG A 564 6.08 -6.15 22.45
CA ARG A 564 7.29 -5.46 21.93
C ARG A 564 7.41 -4.00 22.39
N LEU A 565 6.29 -3.32 22.62
CA LEU A 565 6.25 -1.93 23.05
C LEU A 565 6.19 -1.83 24.58
N MET A 566 5.27 -2.55 25.23
CA MET A 566 5.02 -2.37 26.67
C MET A 566 6.16 -2.90 27.57
N THR A 567 6.98 -3.83 27.09
CA THR A 567 8.07 -4.40 27.89
C THR A 567 9.36 -3.62 27.77
N ASP A 568 9.49 -2.76 26.77
CA ASP A 568 10.72 -2.03 26.49
C ASP A 568 10.68 -0.67 27.19
N ARG A 569 11.68 -0.37 28.03
CA ARG A 569 11.72 0.91 28.74
C ARG A 569 11.80 2.10 27.77
N PHE A 570 12.44 1.92 26.62
CA PHE A 570 12.66 3.00 25.65
C PHE A 570 11.40 3.33 24.86
N TYR A 571 10.37 2.48 24.91
CA TYR A 571 9.02 2.80 24.45
C TYR A 571 8.08 3.18 25.58
N THR A 572 8.49 3.04 26.84
CA THR A 572 7.67 3.34 28.02
C THR A 572 8.32 4.43 28.85
N LYS A 573 8.92 4.08 29.99
CA LYS A 573 9.48 5.00 31.00
C LYS A 573 10.51 5.99 30.43
N ASP A 574 11.30 5.57 29.46
CA ASP A 574 12.39 6.33 28.85
C ASP A 574 12.02 6.91 27.47
N TYR A 575 10.76 6.79 27.03
CA TYR A 575 10.24 7.49 25.86
C TYR A 575 9.91 8.96 26.21
N ARG A 576 10.96 9.75 26.46
CA ARG A 576 10.87 11.12 26.99
C ARG A 576 12.03 11.99 26.51
N PRO A 577 11.87 13.33 26.45
CA PRO A 577 12.86 14.23 25.88
C PRO A 577 14.25 14.14 26.52
N GLU A 578 14.36 13.74 27.78
CA GLU A 578 15.65 13.64 28.47
C GLU A 578 16.50 12.45 28.00
N VAL A 579 15.89 11.45 27.37
CA VAL A 579 16.58 10.28 26.80
C VAL A 579 16.65 10.39 25.28
N TYR A 580 15.59 10.87 24.62
CA TYR A 580 15.50 10.94 23.16
C TYR A 580 15.93 12.29 22.56
N THR A 581 16.12 13.33 23.39
CA THR A 581 16.03 14.76 23.01
C THR A 581 14.62 15.19 22.61
N ALA A 582 14.33 16.50 22.72
CA ALA A 582 13.04 17.05 22.30
C ALA A 582 12.88 16.94 20.77
N GLU A 583 13.93 17.22 20.02
CA GLU A 583 13.98 17.16 18.57
C GLU A 583 13.88 15.71 18.07
N GLY A 584 14.52 14.76 18.76
CA GLY A 584 14.43 13.34 18.46
C GLY A 584 13.00 12.80 18.61
N LEU A 585 12.31 13.11 19.71
CA LEU A 585 10.90 12.73 19.85
C LEU A 585 10.02 13.42 18.82
N ALA A 586 10.23 14.71 18.55
CA ALA A 586 9.49 15.42 17.52
C ALA A 586 9.68 14.78 16.14
N TRP A 587 10.89 14.30 15.83
CA TRP A 587 11.18 13.57 14.59
C TRP A 587 10.36 12.29 14.48
N VAL A 588 10.30 11.47 15.55
CA VAL A 588 9.47 10.25 15.59
C VAL A 588 8.00 10.60 15.41
N GLU A 589 7.49 11.55 16.21
CA GLU A 589 6.05 11.85 16.25
C GLU A 589 5.53 12.51 14.98
N SER A 590 6.35 13.30 14.27
CA SER A 590 5.96 14.01 13.05
C SER A 590 6.25 13.27 11.74
N SER A 591 7.05 12.21 11.75
CA SER A 591 7.39 11.47 10.52
C SER A 591 6.48 10.26 10.31
N THR A 592 6.11 10.03 9.06
CA THR A 592 5.52 8.80 8.51
C THR A 592 6.48 8.13 7.52
N MET A 593 6.18 6.91 7.06
CA MET A 593 6.95 6.28 5.97
C MET A 593 6.90 7.12 4.68
N VAL A 594 5.77 7.78 4.40
CA VAL A 594 5.64 8.70 3.25
C VAL A 594 6.59 9.89 3.40
N ASP A 595 6.74 10.45 4.60
CA ASP A 595 7.67 11.55 4.85
C ASP A 595 9.13 11.11 4.72
N VAL A 596 9.47 9.92 5.19
CA VAL A 596 10.80 9.32 5.00
C VAL A 596 11.08 9.16 3.50
N LEU A 597 10.15 8.61 2.72
CA LEU A 597 10.29 8.48 1.27
C LEU A 597 10.45 9.83 0.58
N ARG A 598 9.63 10.84 0.91
CA ARG A 598 9.72 12.18 0.33
C ARG A 598 11.05 12.88 0.67
N ARG A 599 11.56 12.68 1.88
CA ARG A 599 12.83 13.28 2.33
C ARG A 599 14.02 12.77 1.53
N HIS A 600 14.01 11.48 1.18
CA HIS A 600 15.14 10.82 0.51
C HIS A 600 14.95 10.64 -1.00
N PHE A 601 13.71 10.70 -1.50
CA PHE A 601 13.34 10.54 -2.92
C PHE A 601 12.30 11.59 -3.36
N PRO A 602 12.69 12.88 -3.45
CA PRO A 602 11.76 13.97 -3.76
C PRO A 602 11.08 13.83 -5.13
N ASP A 603 11.67 13.09 -6.07
CA ASP A 603 11.08 12.81 -7.40
C ASP A 603 9.79 11.98 -7.33
N LEU A 604 9.57 11.27 -6.23
CA LEU A 604 8.30 10.59 -5.94
C LEU A 604 7.18 11.56 -5.51
N GLY A 605 7.46 12.85 -5.35
CA GLY A 605 6.51 13.83 -4.81
C GLY A 605 5.15 13.83 -5.50
N SER A 606 5.14 13.77 -6.83
CA SER A 606 3.91 13.67 -7.63
C SER A 606 3.20 12.33 -7.42
N SER A 607 3.95 11.24 -7.27
CA SER A 607 3.42 9.89 -7.08
C SER A 607 2.87 9.63 -5.68
N LEU A 608 3.34 10.37 -4.68
CA LEU A 608 2.94 10.26 -3.28
C LEU A 608 1.83 11.24 -2.90
N VAL A 609 1.21 11.92 -3.87
CA VAL A 609 0.10 12.83 -3.62
C VAL A 609 -1.09 12.08 -2.99
N GLY A 610 -1.54 12.56 -1.82
CA GLY A 610 -2.65 11.97 -1.06
C GLY A 610 -2.41 10.54 -0.58
N VAL A 611 -1.18 10.02 -0.68
CA VAL A 611 -0.83 8.72 -0.09
C VAL A 611 -0.68 8.94 1.41
N GLU A 612 -1.61 8.39 2.19
CA GLU A 612 -1.59 8.48 3.66
C GLU A 612 -0.80 7.36 4.31
N ASN A 613 -0.68 6.20 3.64
CA ASN A 613 0.03 5.03 4.14
C ASN A 613 0.85 4.42 3.01
N ALA A 614 2.18 4.41 3.18
CA ALA A 614 3.11 3.98 2.14
C ALA A 614 3.03 2.48 1.79
N PHE A 615 2.36 1.65 2.59
CA PHE A 615 2.24 0.19 2.40
C PHE A 615 0.93 -0.23 1.70
N LYS A 616 -0.04 0.69 1.55
CA LYS A 616 -1.23 0.49 0.72
C LYS A 616 -0.88 0.77 -0.75
N PRO A 617 -1.56 0.17 -1.74
CA PRO A 617 -1.28 0.43 -3.16
C PRO A 617 -1.37 1.91 -3.52
N TRP A 618 -0.36 2.43 -4.23
CA TRP A 618 -0.33 3.83 -4.64
C TRP A 618 -1.22 4.06 -5.87
N GLY A 619 -2.13 5.01 -5.78
CA GLY A 619 -3.12 5.32 -6.83
C GLY A 619 -3.42 6.81 -6.95
N LEU A 620 -4.41 7.17 -7.77
CA LEU A 620 -4.93 8.54 -7.83
C LEU A 620 -5.69 8.86 -6.55
N ASN A 621 -5.20 9.85 -5.80
CA ASN A 621 -5.92 10.43 -4.68
C ASN A 621 -6.29 11.87 -4.99
N ILE A 622 -7.44 12.30 -4.48
CA ILE A 622 -7.93 13.69 -4.54
C ILE A 622 -8.05 14.19 -3.11
N PRO A 623 -6.98 14.81 -2.56
CA PRO A 623 -7.00 15.35 -1.20
C PRO A 623 -8.12 16.36 -0.99
N ALA A 624 -8.56 16.54 0.26
CA ALA A 624 -9.69 17.43 0.59
C ALA A 624 -9.46 18.88 0.16
N ASP A 625 -8.20 19.33 0.12
CA ASP A 625 -7.79 20.67 -0.30
C ASP A 625 -7.49 20.78 -1.81
N TYR A 626 -7.68 19.71 -2.59
CA TYR A 626 -7.35 19.64 -4.02
C TYR A 626 -7.86 20.85 -4.83
N GLU A 627 -9.10 21.28 -4.61
CA GLU A 627 -9.67 22.39 -5.39
C GLU A 627 -8.96 23.73 -5.15
N SER A 628 -8.30 23.88 -4.00
CA SER A 628 -7.53 25.07 -3.64
C SER A 628 -6.13 25.12 -4.28
N TRP A 629 -5.70 24.04 -4.94
CA TRP A 629 -4.35 23.94 -5.49
C TRP A 629 -4.11 24.81 -6.73
N PRO A 630 -2.83 25.10 -7.04
CA PRO A 630 -2.45 25.63 -8.34
C PRO A 630 -2.93 24.74 -9.49
N ALA A 631 -3.30 25.36 -10.60
CA ALA A 631 -3.80 24.73 -11.83
C ALA A 631 -2.85 23.65 -12.36
N GLN A 632 -1.54 23.95 -12.34
CA GLN A 632 -0.50 23.01 -12.75
C GLN A 632 -0.46 21.77 -11.86
N GLY A 633 -0.55 21.94 -10.53
CA GLY A 633 -0.55 20.83 -9.58
C GLY A 633 -1.75 19.90 -9.75
N LYS A 634 -2.93 20.47 -10.02
CA LYS A 634 -4.13 19.68 -10.36
C LYS A 634 -3.95 18.88 -11.64
N MET A 635 -3.49 19.54 -12.71
CA MET A 635 -3.21 18.87 -13.99
C MET A 635 -2.20 17.73 -13.83
N ASP A 636 -1.09 17.97 -13.15
CA ASP A 636 -0.03 16.98 -12.99
C ASP A 636 -0.49 15.81 -12.11
N ASN A 637 -1.30 16.03 -11.07
CA ASN A 637 -1.88 14.94 -10.27
C ASN A 637 -2.75 14.01 -11.12
N LEU A 638 -3.70 14.57 -11.89
CA LEU A 638 -4.57 13.76 -12.74
C LEU A 638 -3.81 13.10 -13.91
N TRP A 639 -2.78 13.77 -14.44
CA TRP A 639 -1.97 13.24 -15.51
C TRP A 639 -1.09 12.08 -15.03
N VAL A 640 -0.30 12.29 -13.98
CA VAL A 640 0.63 11.29 -13.44
C VAL A 640 -0.13 10.15 -12.78
N ASN A 641 -0.99 10.45 -11.81
CA ASN A 641 -1.61 9.40 -10.98
C ASN A 641 -2.89 8.83 -11.58
N GLY A 642 -3.53 9.54 -12.50
CA GLY A 642 -4.68 9.05 -13.27
C GLY A 642 -4.25 8.50 -14.62
N ALA A 643 -3.85 9.38 -15.54
CA ALA A 643 -3.70 9.05 -16.95
C ALA A 643 -2.54 8.08 -17.23
N LEU A 644 -1.32 8.41 -16.81
CA LEU A 644 -0.13 7.59 -17.06
C LEU A 644 -0.18 6.27 -16.29
N ARG A 645 -0.67 6.29 -15.04
CA ARG A 645 -0.84 5.09 -14.20
C ARG A 645 -1.88 4.09 -14.69
N THR A 646 -2.75 4.50 -15.60
CA THR A 646 -3.77 3.62 -16.16
C THR A 646 -3.65 3.51 -17.67
N GLN A 647 -2.49 3.86 -18.22
CA GLN A 647 -2.21 3.80 -19.64
C GLN A 647 -2.29 2.36 -20.14
N TYR A 648 -2.93 2.17 -21.28
CA TYR A 648 -2.95 0.89 -21.99
C TYR A 648 -1.67 0.72 -22.82
N ALA A 649 -1.19 -0.52 -22.94
CA ALA A 649 -0.21 -0.85 -23.96
C ALA A 649 -0.82 -0.64 -25.36
N ALA A 650 0.00 -0.30 -26.35
CA ALA A 650 -0.46 0.07 -27.69
C ALA A 650 -1.23 -1.05 -28.39
N ASP A 651 -0.94 -2.31 -28.08
CA ASP A 651 -1.58 -3.52 -28.59
C ASP A 651 -2.75 -4.03 -27.72
N GLN A 652 -3.06 -3.33 -26.62
CA GLN A 652 -4.08 -3.71 -25.64
C GLN A 652 -5.17 -2.65 -25.47
N LEU A 653 -5.42 -1.86 -26.51
CA LEU A 653 -6.49 -0.87 -26.49
C LEU A 653 -7.86 -1.55 -26.33
N PRO A 654 -8.69 -1.14 -25.36
CA PRO A 654 -10.03 -1.71 -25.20
C PRO A 654 -10.90 -1.35 -26.42
N ALA A 655 -11.75 -2.27 -26.86
CA ALA A 655 -12.70 -2.04 -27.95
C ALA A 655 -13.66 -0.88 -27.59
N ILE A 656 -14.06 -0.07 -28.56
CA ILE A 656 -15.00 1.03 -28.34
C ILE A 656 -16.42 0.45 -28.33
N PRO A 657 -17.14 0.46 -27.19
CA PRO A 657 -18.48 -0.12 -27.14
C PRO A 657 -19.50 0.78 -27.88
N PRO A 658 -20.65 0.21 -28.29
CA PRO A 658 -21.80 0.99 -28.73
C PRO A 658 -22.30 1.97 -27.67
N VAL A 659 -23.09 2.96 -28.08
CA VAL A 659 -23.71 3.91 -27.14
C VAL A 659 -24.69 3.20 -26.20
N ASP A 660 -24.53 3.40 -24.90
CA ASP A 660 -25.46 2.88 -23.89
C ASP A 660 -26.67 3.82 -23.72
N VAL A 661 -27.68 3.61 -24.56
CA VAL A 661 -28.91 4.41 -24.55
C VAL A 661 -29.67 4.28 -23.22
N GLY A 662 -29.60 3.12 -22.56
CA GLY A 662 -30.25 2.89 -21.27
C GLY A 662 -29.56 3.66 -20.14
N GLY A 663 -28.22 3.63 -20.10
CA GLY A 663 -27.41 4.39 -19.14
C GLY A 663 -27.50 5.91 -19.29
N LEU A 664 -27.87 6.41 -20.47
CA LEU A 664 -28.15 7.84 -20.69
C LEU A 664 -29.44 8.32 -20.00
N ILE A 665 -30.37 7.42 -19.64
CA ILE A 665 -31.65 7.81 -19.02
C ILE A 665 -31.41 8.27 -17.56
N GLY A 666 -31.51 9.58 -17.34
CA GLY A 666 -31.57 10.20 -16.01
C GLY A 666 -30.21 10.47 -15.36
N ALA A 667 -29.65 9.51 -14.61
CA ALA A 667 -28.60 9.80 -13.63
C ALA A 667 -27.26 10.26 -14.24
N VAL A 668 -26.84 9.71 -15.39
CA VAL A 668 -25.56 10.04 -16.03
C VAL A 668 -25.57 11.47 -16.61
N LEU A 669 -26.69 11.87 -17.23
CA LEU A 669 -26.85 13.22 -17.81
C LEU A 669 -26.98 14.29 -16.72
N TRP A 670 -27.72 14.01 -15.64
CA TRP A 670 -27.82 14.95 -14.52
C TRP A 670 -26.48 15.16 -13.81
N LYS A 671 -25.71 14.09 -13.58
CA LYS A 671 -24.35 14.22 -13.02
C LYS A 671 -23.48 15.14 -13.87
N LYS A 672 -23.55 15.05 -15.21
CA LYS A 672 -22.75 15.86 -16.15
C LYS A 672 -22.93 17.37 -16.04
N VAL A 673 -24.05 17.84 -15.49
CA VAL A 673 -24.37 19.27 -15.38
C VAL A 673 -24.32 19.76 -13.93
N GLN A 674 -24.53 18.86 -12.96
CA GLN A 674 -24.51 19.19 -11.53
C GLN A 674 -23.11 19.13 -10.93
N GLU A 675 -22.31 18.11 -11.29
CA GLU A 675 -21.04 17.89 -10.62
C GLU A 675 -19.93 18.80 -11.13
N ARG A 676 -19.15 19.32 -10.19
CA ARG A 676 -18.05 20.27 -10.46
C ARG A 676 -16.66 19.69 -10.29
N GLY A 677 -16.54 18.46 -9.77
CA GLY A 677 -15.26 17.81 -9.53
C GLY A 677 -14.52 17.46 -10.82
N ASP A 678 -13.20 17.32 -10.72
CA ASP A 678 -12.35 16.94 -11.85
C ASP A 678 -12.30 15.44 -12.15
N VAL A 679 -12.69 14.62 -11.17
CA VAL A 679 -12.74 13.16 -11.25
C VAL A 679 -14.19 12.69 -11.17
N THR A 680 -14.49 11.61 -11.88
CA THR A 680 -15.84 11.06 -11.91
C THR A 680 -16.27 10.51 -10.55
N PRO A 681 -17.53 10.69 -10.14
CA PRO A 681 -18.04 10.05 -8.92
C PRO A 681 -17.93 8.53 -8.98
N ALA A 682 -17.79 7.87 -7.82
CA ALA A 682 -17.77 6.41 -7.74
C ALA A 682 -19.01 5.78 -8.41
N GLY A 683 -18.81 4.67 -9.14
CA GLY A 683 -19.87 3.97 -9.88
C GLY A 683 -20.38 4.71 -11.13
N TYR A 684 -19.75 5.81 -11.54
CA TYR A 684 -20.08 6.49 -12.80
C TYR A 684 -19.59 5.66 -14.00
N VAL A 685 -20.52 5.25 -14.87
CA VAL A 685 -20.22 4.59 -16.14
C VAL A 685 -20.48 5.57 -17.28
N LYS A 686 -19.49 5.74 -18.16
CA LYS A 686 -19.60 6.65 -19.29
C LYS A 686 -20.44 6.01 -20.40
N ALA A 687 -21.65 6.55 -20.62
CA ALA A 687 -22.60 6.01 -21.60
C ALA A 687 -22.31 6.41 -23.06
N MET A 688 -21.54 7.49 -23.27
CA MET A 688 -21.14 8.00 -24.58
C MET A 688 -19.73 8.57 -24.54
N HIS A 689 -19.08 8.58 -25.70
CA HIS A 689 -17.66 8.91 -25.84
C HIS A 689 -16.73 7.98 -25.04
N PRO A 690 -16.93 6.66 -25.02
CA PRO A 690 -16.02 5.73 -24.33
C PRO A 690 -14.65 5.69 -25.02
N ASN A 691 -13.64 5.16 -24.34
CA ASN A 691 -12.41 4.64 -24.94
C ASN A 691 -11.73 5.60 -25.93
N GLY A 692 -11.22 6.71 -25.40
CA GLY A 692 -10.59 7.79 -26.16
C GLY A 692 -9.09 7.94 -25.89
N VAL A 693 -8.54 9.08 -26.29
CA VAL A 693 -7.16 9.49 -25.94
C VAL A 693 -7.14 10.83 -25.23
N MET A 694 -6.14 11.05 -24.38
CA MET A 694 -5.98 12.28 -23.60
C MET A 694 -4.55 12.79 -23.66
N ALA A 695 -4.37 14.11 -23.59
CA ALA A 695 -3.07 14.77 -23.49
C ALA A 695 -3.13 16.00 -22.58
N LYS A 696 -1.97 16.38 -22.03
CA LYS A 696 -1.75 17.74 -21.51
C LYS A 696 -1.71 18.71 -22.69
N VAL A 697 -2.33 19.88 -22.51
CA VAL A 697 -2.40 20.94 -23.51
C VAL A 697 -2.25 22.31 -22.87
N LYS A 698 -1.84 23.27 -23.70
CA LYS A 698 -1.98 24.70 -23.43
C LYS A 698 -2.83 25.36 -24.50
N PHE A 699 -3.56 26.39 -24.13
CA PHE A 699 -4.24 27.31 -25.02
C PHE A 699 -3.43 28.59 -25.17
N VAL A 700 -2.90 28.79 -26.37
CA VAL A 700 -2.09 29.95 -26.74
C VAL A 700 -3.03 30.99 -27.34
N ALA A 701 -3.42 31.99 -26.54
CA ALA A 701 -4.34 33.03 -26.98
C ALA A 701 -3.68 33.99 -27.99
N VAL A 702 -4.48 34.48 -28.94
CA VAL A 702 -4.10 35.62 -29.79
C VAL A 702 -4.21 36.90 -28.98
N ALA A 703 -3.18 37.75 -29.07
CA ALA A 703 -3.16 39.05 -28.41
C ALA A 703 -4.36 39.91 -28.85
N GLY A 704 -5.03 40.54 -27.88
CA GLY A 704 -6.16 41.43 -28.15
C GLY A 704 -7.45 40.73 -28.57
N ASN A 705 -7.58 39.41 -28.40
CA ASN A 705 -8.85 38.74 -28.63
C ASN A 705 -9.95 39.30 -27.68
N PRO A 706 -11.21 39.41 -28.12
CA PRO A 706 -12.22 40.22 -27.43
C PRO A 706 -12.91 39.53 -26.24
N TYR A 707 -12.58 38.26 -25.96
CA TYR A 707 -13.22 37.45 -24.91
C TYR A 707 -12.36 37.41 -23.65
N THR A 708 -12.93 37.15 -22.48
CA THR A 708 -12.21 37.27 -21.21
C THR A 708 -11.90 35.92 -20.56
N GLY A 709 -11.28 35.95 -19.38
CA GLY A 709 -11.05 34.75 -18.58
C GLY A 709 -10.02 33.82 -19.21
N LEU A 710 -10.31 32.53 -19.24
CA LEU A 710 -9.44 31.50 -19.80
C LEU A 710 -9.26 31.63 -21.32
N PHE A 711 -10.09 32.42 -22.02
CA PHE A 711 -9.85 32.80 -23.41
C PHE A 711 -8.67 33.75 -23.61
N GLN A 712 -8.09 34.30 -22.54
CA GLN A 712 -6.86 35.09 -22.58
C GLN A 712 -5.59 34.22 -22.46
N GLY A 713 -5.73 32.91 -22.25
CA GLY A 713 -4.62 31.97 -22.18
C GLY A 713 -4.75 31.00 -21.01
N ALA A 714 -4.34 29.76 -21.23
CA ALA A 714 -4.33 28.73 -20.20
C ALA A 714 -3.20 27.74 -20.47
N ASN A 715 -2.17 27.71 -19.62
CA ASN A 715 -1.00 26.84 -19.75
C ASN A 715 -1.24 25.43 -19.20
N SER A 716 -2.13 25.30 -18.22
CA SER A 716 -2.47 24.01 -17.60
C SER A 716 -3.86 23.54 -18.03
N GLY A 717 -3.93 22.53 -18.90
CA GLY A 717 -5.17 21.91 -19.34
C GLY A 717 -5.02 20.45 -19.77
N LEU A 718 -6.13 19.71 -19.73
CA LEU A 718 -6.25 18.37 -20.31
C LEU A 718 -7.20 18.41 -21.50
N LEU A 719 -6.80 17.76 -22.59
CA LEU A 719 -7.62 17.57 -23.78
C LEU A 719 -7.92 16.09 -23.95
N ARG A 720 -9.19 15.76 -24.14
CA ARG A 720 -9.66 14.42 -24.48
C ARG A 720 -10.28 14.42 -25.88
N LEU A 721 -9.86 13.48 -26.71
CA LEU A 721 -10.38 13.24 -28.06
C LEU A 721 -11.00 11.83 -28.10
N SER A 722 -12.22 11.73 -28.59
CA SER A 722 -12.99 10.47 -28.57
C SER A 722 -14.08 10.46 -29.62
N VAL A 723 -14.58 9.28 -29.97
CA VAL A 723 -15.78 9.12 -30.81
C VAL A 723 -16.98 8.74 -29.94
N ALA A 724 -18.20 9.13 -30.33
CA ALA A 724 -19.40 8.98 -29.48
C ALA A 724 -19.72 7.53 -29.06
N GLY A 725 -19.39 6.54 -29.88
CA GLY A 725 -19.54 5.10 -29.63
C GLY A 725 -18.89 4.32 -30.78
N ASP A 726 -19.16 3.01 -30.86
CA ASP A 726 -18.67 2.16 -31.95
C ASP A 726 -18.92 2.79 -33.35
N PRO A 727 -17.86 3.17 -34.09
CA PRO A 727 -17.99 3.77 -35.41
C PRO A 727 -18.72 2.90 -36.44
N VAL A 728 -18.71 1.57 -36.28
CA VAL A 728 -19.42 0.65 -37.18
C VAL A 728 -20.93 0.74 -36.97
N ALA A 729 -21.37 0.90 -35.73
CA ALA A 729 -22.79 0.96 -35.38
C ALA A 729 -23.40 2.37 -35.56
N ASN A 730 -22.63 3.43 -35.27
CA ASN A 730 -23.15 4.79 -35.09
C ASN A 730 -22.56 5.82 -36.06
N GLY A 731 -21.66 5.39 -36.96
CA GLY A 731 -20.85 6.29 -37.79
C GLY A 731 -19.72 6.95 -37.00
N PHE A 732 -18.71 7.46 -37.69
CA PHE A 732 -17.57 8.10 -37.04
C PHE A 732 -17.95 9.49 -36.50
N GLN A 733 -18.13 9.62 -35.18
CA GLN A 733 -18.62 10.84 -34.51
C GLN A 733 -17.56 11.49 -33.62
N PRO A 734 -16.61 12.26 -34.17
CA PRO A 734 -15.50 12.83 -33.41
C PRO A 734 -15.98 13.93 -32.45
N GLY A 735 -15.47 13.87 -31.23
CA GLY A 735 -15.74 14.82 -30.16
C GLY A 735 -14.51 15.14 -29.34
N LEU A 736 -14.48 16.37 -28.82
CA LEU A 736 -13.42 16.95 -28.03
C LEU A 736 -13.97 17.41 -26.69
N ALA A 737 -13.22 17.19 -25.62
CA ALA A 737 -13.43 17.81 -24.33
C ALA A 737 -12.13 18.43 -23.83
N TRP A 738 -12.14 19.72 -23.56
CA TRP A 738 -11.02 20.49 -23.03
C TRP A 738 -11.34 20.93 -21.60
N LYS A 739 -10.48 20.57 -20.67
CA LYS A 739 -10.48 21.04 -19.28
C LYS A 739 -9.32 22.02 -19.10
N ALA A 740 -9.61 23.23 -18.65
CA ALA A 740 -8.62 24.19 -18.22
C ALA A 740 -8.67 24.33 -16.70
N PHE A 741 -7.54 24.07 -16.05
CA PHE A 741 -7.43 24.18 -14.60
C PHE A 741 -7.25 25.63 -14.19
N VAL A 742 -7.72 25.96 -12.99
CA VAL A 742 -7.72 27.31 -12.42
C VAL A 742 -7.13 27.25 -11.02
N ASP A 743 -6.24 28.17 -10.69
CA ASP A 743 -5.64 28.27 -9.35
C ASP A 743 -6.74 28.53 -8.30
N GLY A 744 -6.74 27.74 -7.23
CA GLY A 744 -7.60 27.96 -6.07
C GLY A 744 -9.10 27.77 -6.31
N LYS A 745 -9.52 27.27 -7.48
CA LYS A 745 -10.93 27.18 -7.90
C LYS A 745 -11.21 25.95 -8.77
N PRO A 746 -12.46 25.45 -8.82
CA PRO A 746 -12.85 24.40 -9.76
C PRO A 746 -12.44 24.68 -11.21
N SER A 747 -12.07 23.62 -11.92
CA SER A 747 -11.69 23.72 -13.34
C SER A 747 -12.87 24.09 -14.23
N GLN A 748 -12.57 24.62 -15.41
CA GLN A 748 -13.58 24.95 -16.43
C GLN A 748 -13.43 24.05 -17.64
N ASN A 749 -14.56 23.72 -18.26
CA ASN A 749 -14.62 22.71 -19.31
C ASN A 749 -15.32 23.25 -20.55
N VAL A 750 -14.84 22.79 -21.70
CA VAL A 750 -15.43 23.03 -23.01
C VAL A 750 -15.57 21.69 -23.70
N SER A 751 -16.77 21.36 -24.17
CA SER A 751 -16.98 20.17 -25.01
C SER A 751 -17.45 20.60 -26.39
N ALA A 752 -17.02 19.87 -27.41
CA ALA A 752 -17.31 20.17 -28.80
C ALA A 752 -17.44 18.90 -29.61
N LEU A 753 -18.25 18.94 -30.67
CA LEU A 753 -18.41 17.84 -31.61
C LEU A 753 -18.57 18.36 -33.04
N TYR A 754 -18.46 17.46 -34.01
CA TYR A 754 -18.67 17.79 -35.42
C TYR A 754 -20.18 17.91 -35.73
N SER A 755 -20.91 16.82 -35.58
CA SER A 755 -22.37 16.74 -35.75
C SER A 755 -22.95 15.58 -34.95
N LEU A 756 -24.27 15.59 -34.69
CA LEU A 756 -24.95 14.48 -34.00
C LEU A 756 -25.02 13.20 -34.86
N SER A 757 -24.91 13.36 -36.18
CA SER A 757 -24.90 12.27 -37.16
C SER A 757 -23.47 11.78 -37.51
N GLY A 758 -22.43 12.53 -37.14
CA GLY A 758 -21.03 12.21 -37.45
C GLY A 758 -20.62 12.48 -38.90
N GLN A 759 -19.48 11.91 -39.28
CA GLN A 759 -18.88 12.02 -40.62
C GLN A 759 -18.87 10.68 -41.39
N GLY A 760 -19.85 9.81 -41.08
CA GLY A 760 -20.08 8.55 -41.80
C GLY A 760 -18.85 7.63 -41.77
N ASN A 761 -18.42 7.19 -42.95
CA ASN A 761 -17.30 6.26 -43.13
C ASN A 761 -15.93 6.96 -43.23
N ASN A 762 -15.84 8.25 -42.89
CA ASN A 762 -14.55 8.95 -42.84
C ASN A 762 -13.95 8.81 -41.44
N TYR A 763 -12.90 8.02 -41.29
CA TYR A 763 -12.25 7.76 -39.99
C TYR A 763 -11.12 8.75 -39.64
N ASN A 764 -10.88 9.76 -40.47
CA ASN A 764 -9.92 10.81 -40.13
C ASN A 764 -10.52 11.75 -39.07
N PHE A 765 -10.00 11.67 -37.85
CA PHE A 765 -10.46 12.47 -36.71
C PHE A 765 -10.41 13.99 -36.94
N PHE A 766 -9.46 14.46 -37.76
CA PHE A 766 -9.26 15.87 -38.06
C PHE A 766 -9.90 16.31 -39.37
N ALA A 767 -10.79 15.52 -39.98
CA ALA A 767 -11.42 15.88 -41.25
C ALA A 767 -12.27 17.17 -41.18
N ASN A 768 -12.94 17.39 -40.04
CA ASN A 768 -13.89 18.49 -39.88
C ASN A 768 -13.61 19.34 -38.63
N GLU A 769 -14.11 20.58 -38.63
CA GLU A 769 -14.08 21.43 -37.44
C GLU A 769 -15.11 20.98 -36.39
N LEU A 770 -14.76 21.14 -35.11
CA LEU A 770 -15.64 20.81 -33.98
C LEU A 770 -16.17 22.10 -33.36
N SER A 771 -17.39 22.09 -32.85
CA SER A 771 -17.97 23.23 -32.14
C SER A 771 -18.76 22.78 -30.92
N GLN A 772 -18.82 23.65 -29.91
CA GLN A 772 -19.68 23.42 -28.74
C GLN A 772 -21.18 23.44 -29.12
N TYR A 773 -21.51 24.18 -30.20
CA TYR A 773 -22.87 24.25 -30.74
C TYR A 773 -22.96 23.43 -32.02
N VAL A 774 -24.00 22.62 -32.12
CA VAL A 774 -24.25 21.73 -33.25
C VAL A 774 -25.53 22.13 -33.95
N VAL A 775 -25.46 22.23 -35.27
CA VAL A 775 -26.63 22.51 -36.10
C VAL A 775 -27.47 21.24 -36.18
N PRO A 776 -28.77 21.27 -35.80
CA PRO A 776 -29.65 20.13 -35.98
C PRO A 776 -29.81 19.78 -37.48
N GLU A 777 -29.59 18.52 -37.83
CA GLU A 777 -29.77 17.98 -39.18
C GLU A 777 -31.11 17.24 -39.32
N VAL A 778 -31.64 17.14 -40.55
CA VAL A 778 -32.92 16.46 -40.83
C VAL A 778 -32.86 14.95 -40.53
N ASN A 779 -31.67 14.37 -40.61
CA ASN A 779 -31.41 12.96 -40.36
C ASN A 779 -30.96 12.65 -38.91
N ASP A 780 -30.88 13.66 -38.04
CA ASP A 780 -30.63 13.41 -36.63
C ASP A 780 -31.79 12.57 -36.10
N THR A 781 -31.50 11.39 -35.54
CA THR A 781 -32.59 10.54 -35.05
C THR A 781 -33.34 11.29 -33.95
N LEU A 782 -34.66 11.42 -34.11
CA LEU A 782 -35.58 12.05 -33.15
C LEU A 782 -35.28 11.61 -31.70
N GLY A 783 -34.84 10.35 -31.52
CA GLY A 783 -34.46 9.77 -30.23
C GLY A 783 -33.28 10.45 -29.52
N THR A 784 -32.20 10.83 -30.21
CA THR A 784 -31.02 11.46 -29.56
C THR A 784 -31.33 12.85 -29.01
N THR A 785 -32.05 13.68 -29.77
CA THR A 785 -32.42 15.04 -29.33
C THR A 785 -33.47 15.00 -28.21
N LEU A 786 -34.42 14.05 -28.27
CA LEU A 786 -35.38 13.80 -27.19
C LEU A 786 -34.67 13.42 -25.88
N LEU A 787 -33.66 12.56 -25.94
CA LEU A 787 -32.92 12.11 -24.76
C LEU A 787 -32.24 13.26 -24.01
N PHE A 788 -31.55 14.16 -24.72
CA PHE A 788 -30.87 15.31 -24.10
C PHE A 788 -31.84 16.43 -23.69
N SER A 789 -33.04 16.50 -24.26
CA SER A 789 -34.07 17.46 -23.86
C SER A 789 -34.55 17.26 -22.40
N ALA A 790 -34.29 16.09 -21.82
CA ALA A 790 -34.59 15.81 -20.42
C ALA A 790 -33.72 16.61 -19.42
N VAL A 791 -32.57 17.16 -19.85
CA VAL A 791 -31.65 17.90 -18.97
C VAL A 791 -31.40 19.36 -19.40
N SER A 792 -31.67 19.72 -20.66
CA SER A 792 -31.55 21.11 -21.17
C SER A 792 -32.60 21.42 -22.23
N LEU A 793 -33.10 22.66 -22.24
CA LEU A 793 -34.03 23.17 -23.25
C LEU A 793 -33.35 23.42 -24.60
N LYS A 794 -32.02 23.50 -24.63
CA LYS A 794 -31.20 23.64 -25.85
C LYS A 794 -30.17 22.51 -25.94
N PRO A 795 -30.58 21.28 -26.26
CA PRO A 795 -29.72 20.09 -26.18
C PRO A 795 -28.50 20.10 -27.13
N THR A 796 -28.50 20.97 -28.14
CA THR A 796 -27.37 21.11 -29.09
C THR A 796 -26.45 22.30 -28.78
N LEU A 797 -26.65 22.98 -27.65
CA LEU A 797 -25.88 24.15 -27.23
C LEU A 797 -25.29 23.95 -25.84
N LEU A 798 -23.98 24.12 -25.72
CA LEU A 798 -23.29 24.28 -24.45
C LEU A 798 -22.94 25.76 -24.22
N ARG A 799 -22.88 26.18 -22.97
CA ARG A 799 -22.48 27.54 -22.61
C ARG A 799 -20.97 27.59 -22.37
N LEU A 800 -20.43 28.80 -22.41
CA LEU A 800 -18.99 29.07 -22.28
C LEU A 800 -18.73 30.19 -21.27
N ASP A 801 -19.73 30.58 -20.50
CA ASP A 801 -19.69 31.73 -19.60
C ASP A 801 -18.73 31.47 -18.45
N ASP A 802 -18.74 30.27 -17.87
CA ASP A 802 -17.84 29.91 -16.76
C ASP A 802 -16.36 30.06 -17.20
N PHE A 803 -16.08 29.82 -18.49
CA PHE A 803 -14.74 29.96 -19.08
C PHE A 803 -14.30 31.44 -19.20
N ALA A 804 -15.25 32.36 -19.35
CA ALA A 804 -15.00 33.80 -19.49
C ALA A 804 -14.93 34.54 -18.14
N GLU A 805 -15.43 33.93 -17.07
CA GLU A 805 -15.57 34.52 -15.73
C GLU A 805 -14.28 34.50 -14.91
N VAL A 806 -13.30 33.66 -15.26
CA VAL A 806 -12.12 33.45 -14.42
C VAL A 806 -10.86 33.34 -15.29
N ALA A 807 -9.77 33.96 -14.86
CA ALA A 807 -8.45 33.75 -15.44
C ALA A 807 -7.75 32.54 -14.79
N GLN A 808 -6.75 31.94 -15.45
CA GLN A 808 -6.09 30.74 -14.91
C GLN A 808 -5.46 30.95 -13.52
N ASN A 809 -5.03 32.16 -13.19
CA ASN A 809 -4.51 32.53 -11.87
C ASN A 809 -5.59 32.65 -10.77
N GLY A 810 -6.83 32.22 -11.04
CA GLY A 810 -7.94 32.24 -10.09
C GLY A 810 -8.67 33.58 -9.98
N GLN A 811 -8.17 34.66 -10.61
CA GLN A 811 -8.82 35.96 -10.54
C GLN A 811 -10.15 35.96 -11.31
N ALA A 812 -11.20 36.47 -10.65
CA ALA A 812 -12.49 36.69 -11.30
C ALA A 812 -12.39 37.87 -12.27
N VAL A 813 -13.07 37.77 -13.40
CA VAL A 813 -13.18 38.83 -14.39
C VAL A 813 -14.37 39.71 -14.04
N ALA A 814 -14.14 41.02 -13.88
CA ALA A 814 -15.18 41.98 -13.48
C ALA A 814 -16.31 42.14 -14.51
N THR A 815 -16.01 41.99 -15.80
CA THR A 815 -17.02 42.04 -16.89
C THR A 815 -16.76 40.90 -17.86
N PRO A 816 -17.28 39.69 -17.57
CA PRO A 816 -17.09 38.51 -18.41
C PRO A 816 -17.63 38.72 -19.83
N LYS A 817 -16.85 38.36 -20.83
CA LYS A 817 -17.23 38.35 -22.25
C LYS A 817 -17.01 36.94 -22.80
N ALA A 818 -18.08 36.16 -22.85
CA ALA A 818 -18.07 34.83 -23.44
C ALA A 818 -18.48 34.89 -24.92
N PRO A 819 -17.87 34.07 -25.80
CA PRO A 819 -18.37 33.87 -27.15
C PRO A 819 -19.70 33.10 -27.14
N THR A 820 -20.56 33.40 -28.10
CA THR A 820 -21.78 32.61 -28.33
C THR A 820 -21.46 31.25 -28.95
N GLN A 821 -20.39 31.17 -29.74
CA GLN A 821 -19.92 29.94 -30.36
C GLN A 821 -18.41 29.97 -30.60
N ILE A 822 -17.77 28.81 -30.43
CA ILE A 822 -16.36 28.57 -30.74
C ILE A 822 -16.23 27.45 -31.77
N TYR A 823 -15.18 27.50 -32.57
CA TYR A 823 -14.85 26.52 -33.60
C TYR A 823 -13.41 26.07 -33.41
N PHE A 824 -13.22 24.77 -33.22
CA PHE A 824 -11.92 24.11 -33.20
C PHE A 824 -11.61 23.65 -34.62
N VAL A 825 -10.78 24.42 -35.32
CA VAL A 825 -10.43 24.21 -36.72
C VAL A 825 -9.13 23.40 -36.79
N PRO A 826 -9.15 22.14 -37.26
CA PRO A 826 -7.92 21.35 -37.34
C PRO A 826 -6.87 22.04 -38.20
N LYS A 827 -5.60 22.01 -37.77
CA LYS A 827 -4.49 22.50 -38.60
C LYS A 827 -4.47 21.78 -39.95
N ALA A 828 -4.13 22.53 -41.01
CA ALA A 828 -4.24 22.05 -42.38
C ALA A 828 -3.44 20.75 -42.61
N GLU A 829 -2.26 20.65 -42.00
CA GLU A 829 -1.41 19.46 -42.05
C GLU A 829 -2.05 18.21 -41.43
N LEU A 830 -2.92 18.34 -40.43
CA LEU A 830 -3.57 17.21 -39.78
C LEU A 830 -4.76 16.69 -40.61
N ARG A 831 -5.40 17.55 -41.41
CA ARG A 831 -6.56 17.18 -42.25
C ARG A 831 -6.21 16.16 -43.33
N THR A 832 -4.95 16.11 -43.77
CA THR A 832 -4.49 15.21 -44.84
C THR A 832 -3.52 14.14 -44.37
N ARG A 833 -3.11 14.17 -43.09
CA ARG A 833 -2.12 13.24 -42.52
C ARG A 833 -2.65 11.82 -42.33
N PHE A 834 -3.94 11.69 -42.02
CA PHE A 834 -4.53 10.45 -41.53
C PHE A 834 -5.53 9.84 -42.51
N SER A 835 -5.66 8.51 -42.47
CA SER A 835 -6.52 7.79 -43.41
C SER A 835 -7.99 8.09 -43.15
N SER A 836 -8.79 8.14 -44.22
CA SER A 836 -10.25 8.14 -44.11
C SER A 836 -10.85 6.73 -44.04
N THR A 837 -10.08 5.67 -44.32
CA THR A 837 -10.54 4.28 -44.30
C THR A 837 -10.78 3.77 -42.88
N ALA A 838 -11.63 2.75 -42.69
CA ALA A 838 -11.87 2.17 -41.37
C ALA A 838 -10.59 1.68 -40.68
N HIS A 839 -10.32 2.20 -39.48
CA HIS A 839 -9.23 1.81 -38.58
C HIS A 839 -9.50 2.38 -37.17
N ASP A 840 -8.68 2.03 -36.19
CA ASP A 840 -8.75 2.65 -34.86
C ASP A 840 -8.01 3.98 -34.85
N PHE A 841 -8.77 5.09 -34.81
CA PHE A 841 -8.24 6.46 -34.81
C PHE A 841 -7.25 6.74 -33.67
N ARG A 842 -7.30 5.97 -32.58
CA ARG A 842 -6.40 6.17 -31.43
C ARG A 842 -4.95 5.90 -31.80
N ASN A 843 -4.71 4.98 -32.73
CA ASN A 843 -3.37 4.70 -33.27
C ASN A 843 -2.80 5.92 -33.98
N ASP A 844 -3.61 6.60 -34.79
CA ASP A 844 -3.23 7.82 -35.50
C ASP A 844 -2.90 8.95 -34.51
N LEU A 845 -3.77 9.17 -33.53
CA LEU A 845 -3.61 10.22 -32.52
C LEU A 845 -2.38 10.00 -31.62
N ALA A 846 -2.05 8.75 -31.28
CA ALA A 846 -0.87 8.41 -30.50
C ALA A 846 0.46 8.77 -31.20
N THR A 847 0.45 9.01 -32.52
CA THR A 847 1.64 9.44 -33.27
C THR A 847 1.98 10.93 -33.15
N LEU A 848 1.15 11.72 -32.44
CA LEU A 848 1.31 13.16 -32.31
C LEU A 848 2.20 13.50 -31.11
N PRO A 849 3.39 14.10 -31.31
CA PRO A 849 4.28 14.45 -30.21
C PRO A 849 3.84 15.73 -29.49
N ALA A 850 4.41 15.96 -28.29
CA ALA A 850 4.34 17.24 -27.62
C ALA A 850 4.84 18.39 -28.53
N GLY A 851 4.25 19.57 -28.41
CA GLY A 851 4.48 20.73 -29.29
C GLY A 851 3.60 20.77 -30.54
N THR A 852 2.88 19.69 -30.86
CA THR A 852 1.93 19.69 -31.99
C THR A 852 0.78 20.65 -31.73
N LYS A 853 0.51 21.56 -32.67
CA LYS A 853 -0.68 22.41 -32.67
C LYS A 853 -1.83 21.66 -33.32
N LEU A 854 -2.90 21.40 -32.57
CA LEU A 854 -4.02 20.59 -33.06
C LEU A 854 -5.07 21.43 -33.77
N TYR A 855 -5.48 22.52 -33.12
CA TYR A 855 -6.60 23.35 -33.55
C TYR A 855 -6.24 24.83 -33.51
N GLU A 856 -6.65 25.55 -34.54
CA GLU A 856 -6.88 27.00 -34.45
C GLU A 856 -8.29 27.22 -33.91
N VAL A 857 -8.42 28.02 -32.87
CA VAL A 857 -9.71 28.30 -32.23
C VAL A 857 -10.24 29.62 -32.76
N TYR A 858 -11.43 29.59 -33.36
CA TYR A 858 -12.17 30.76 -33.80
C TYR A 858 -13.40 30.95 -32.92
N ALA A 859 -13.83 32.18 -32.71
CA ALA A 859 -14.99 32.46 -31.89
C ALA A 859 -15.80 33.65 -32.42
N THR A 860 -17.08 33.69 -32.06
CA THR A 860 -18.00 34.76 -32.46
C THR A 860 -18.95 35.11 -31.32
N ALA A 861 -19.39 36.36 -31.29
CA ALA A 861 -20.45 36.86 -30.39
C ALA A 861 -21.80 36.97 -31.11
N ALA A 862 -21.85 36.62 -32.40
CA ALA A 862 -23.07 36.68 -33.19
C ALA A 862 -24.12 35.70 -32.66
N GLU A 863 -25.38 36.13 -32.63
CA GLU A 863 -26.49 35.34 -32.11
C GLU A 863 -26.69 34.03 -32.90
N ILE A 864 -27.04 32.96 -32.17
CA ILE A 864 -27.42 31.67 -32.75
C ILE A 864 -28.85 31.74 -33.28
N LYS A 865 -28.99 32.01 -34.58
CA LYS A 865 -30.27 31.99 -35.29
C LYS A 865 -30.54 30.62 -35.90
N THR A 866 -31.78 30.14 -35.76
CA THR A 866 -32.28 28.90 -36.38
C THR A 866 -33.58 29.19 -37.13
N SER A 867 -33.90 28.33 -38.10
CA SER A 867 -35.14 28.35 -38.87
C SER A 867 -35.68 26.93 -39.00
N ILE A 868 -37.00 26.81 -39.10
CA ILE A 868 -37.66 25.54 -39.46
C ILE A 868 -37.27 25.07 -40.88
N ILE A 869 -36.73 25.97 -41.71
CA ILE A 869 -36.22 25.65 -43.05
C ILE A 869 -34.71 25.37 -42.96
N PRO A 870 -34.25 24.12 -43.20
CA PRO A 870 -32.85 23.73 -42.98
C PRO A 870 -31.83 24.50 -43.83
N SER A 871 -32.18 24.92 -45.05
CA SER A 871 -31.29 25.73 -45.90
C SER A 871 -31.03 27.11 -45.30
N ILE A 872 -32.03 27.74 -44.67
CA ILE A 872 -31.89 29.04 -44.02
C ILE A 872 -31.03 28.92 -42.77
N SER A 873 -31.23 27.88 -41.95
CA SER A 873 -30.38 27.58 -40.80
C SER A 873 -28.91 27.40 -41.19
N ARG A 874 -28.65 26.70 -42.31
CA ARG A 874 -27.29 26.56 -42.87
C ARG A 874 -26.69 27.89 -43.30
N THR A 875 -27.47 28.76 -43.96
CA THR A 875 -27.01 30.11 -44.32
C THR A 875 -26.64 30.94 -43.10
N TYR A 876 -27.48 30.94 -42.04
CA TYR A 876 -27.17 31.64 -40.79
C TYR A 876 -25.92 31.09 -40.10
N ALA A 877 -25.71 29.77 -40.13
CA ALA A 877 -24.51 29.15 -39.59
C ALA A 877 -23.26 29.56 -40.39
N GLN A 878 -23.32 29.57 -41.72
CA GLN A 878 -22.23 30.00 -42.60
C GLN A 878 -21.87 31.48 -42.37
N GLN A 879 -22.85 32.38 -42.35
CA GLN A 879 -22.62 33.80 -42.10
C GLN A 879 -21.96 34.04 -40.74
N ARG A 880 -22.43 33.33 -39.71
CA ARG A 880 -21.86 33.39 -38.36
C ARG A 880 -20.44 32.86 -38.30
N ARG A 881 -20.16 31.74 -38.98
CA ARG A 881 -18.83 31.16 -39.09
C ARG A 881 -17.85 32.07 -39.83
N SER A 882 -18.31 32.75 -40.90
CA SER A 882 -17.52 33.73 -41.66
C SER A 882 -17.17 34.97 -40.84
N GLY A 883 -18.02 35.35 -39.88
CA GLY A 883 -17.76 36.45 -38.94
C GLY A 883 -16.95 36.07 -37.70
N ALA A 884 -16.54 34.81 -37.56
CA ALA A 884 -15.75 34.36 -36.40
C ALA A 884 -14.29 34.80 -36.51
N VAL A 885 -13.70 35.25 -35.41
CA VAL A 885 -12.31 35.71 -35.32
C VAL A 885 -11.42 34.66 -34.66
N LYS A 886 -10.16 34.56 -35.08
CA LYS A 886 -9.19 33.67 -34.44
C LYS A 886 -8.89 34.19 -33.03
N VAL A 887 -9.08 33.34 -32.01
CA VAL A 887 -8.85 33.69 -30.60
C VAL A 887 -7.64 32.98 -30.00
N GLY A 888 -7.18 31.89 -30.59
CA GLY A 888 -5.99 31.18 -30.09
C GLY A 888 -5.72 29.86 -30.81
N GLU A 889 -4.85 29.05 -30.22
CA GLU A 889 -4.48 27.72 -30.69
C GLU A 889 -4.39 26.74 -29.52
N ILE A 890 -4.77 25.48 -29.75
CA ILE A 890 -4.55 24.38 -28.79
C ILE A 890 -3.27 23.65 -29.17
N GLU A 891 -2.30 23.65 -28.27
CA GLU A 891 -0.99 23.02 -28.45
C GLU A 891 -0.79 21.90 -27.42
N LEU A 892 -0.34 20.74 -27.88
CA LEU A 892 0.03 19.62 -27.03
C LEU A 892 1.25 19.96 -26.18
N THR A 893 1.21 19.64 -24.88
CA THR A 893 2.36 19.68 -23.97
C THR A 893 2.78 18.29 -23.49
N SER A 894 2.08 17.25 -23.91
CA SER A 894 2.46 15.84 -23.83
C SER A 894 2.00 15.10 -25.11
N PRO A 895 2.49 13.88 -25.37
CA PRO A 895 1.84 12.97 -26.30
C PRO A 895 0.39 12.65 -25.88
N LEU A 896 -0.42 12.22 -26.86
CA LEU A 896 -1.75 11.65 -26.63
C LEU A 896 -1.63 10.18 -26.22
N ILE A 897 -2.29 9.80 -25.12
CA ILE A 897 -2.29 8.43 -24.61
C ILE A 897 -3.72 7.92 -24.41
N ALA A 898 -3.93 6.61 -24.58
CA ALA A 898 -5.16 5.94 -24.16
C ALA A 898 -4.97 5.37 -22.75
N SER A 899 -5.95 5.57 -21.87
CA SER A 899 -5.87 5.11 -20.48
C SER A 899 -7.25 4.91 -19.85
N ALA A 900 -7.34 4.00 -18.87
CA ALA A 900 -8.60 3.74 -18.17
C ALA A 900 -9.13 5.00 -17.46
N PHE A 901 -8.24 5.83 -16.90
CA PHE A 901 -8.61 7.12 -16.32
C PHE A 901 -9.11 8.10 -17.38
N GLY A 902 -8.49 8.15 -18.56
CA GLY A 902 -9.01 8.92 -19.69
C GLY A 902 -10.40 8.47 -20.12
N ASP A 903 -10.70 7.18 -19.97
CA ASP A 903 -11.95 6.57 -20.43
C ASP A 903 -13.11 6.74 -19.48
N SER A 904 -12.87 6.66 -18.18
CA SER A 904 -13.96 6.74 -17.20
C SER A 904 -13.63 7.57 -15.97
N GLY A 905 -12.38 7.98 -15.73
CA GLY A 905 -11.96 8.65 -14.50
C GLY A 905 -11.93 10.18 -14.55
N VAL A 906 -11.58 10.79 -15.68
CA VAL A 906 -11.61 12.26 -15.83
C VAL A 906 -13.04 12.76 -16.08
N PHE A 907 -13.45 13.77 -15.32
CA PHE A 907 -14.78 14.36 -15.43
C PHE A 907 -14.76 15.72 -16.12
N PHE A 908 -15.64 15.88 -17.10
CA PHE A 908 -15.88 17.15 -17.79
C PHE A 908 -17.32 17.55 -17.56
N LYS A 909 -17.54 18.68 -16.90
CA LYS A 909 -18.87 19.26 -16.67
C LYS A 909 -19.36 19.93 -17.96
N HIS A 910 -20.63 19.77 -18.28
CA HIS A 910 -21.31 20.56 -19.31
C HIS A 910 -21.99 21.75 -18.66
N GLN A 911 -21.80 22.95 -19.23
CA GLN A 911 -22.58 24.13 -18.85
C GLN A 911 -23.81 24.21 -19.74
N ARG A 912 -25.01 24.18 -19.14
CA ARG A 912 -26.26 24.22 -19.89
C ARG A 912 -26.65 25.66 -20.19
N ASN A 913 -27.52 25.84 -21.17
CA ASN A 913 -28.13 27.14 -21.44
C ASN A 913 -28.94 27.67 -20.24
N GLU A 914 -29.48 26.80 -19.39
CA GLU A 914 -30.25 27.14 -18.20
C GLU A 914 -29.38 27.63 -17.03
N ASP A 915 -28.07 27.40 -17.07
CA ASP A 915 -27.13 27.80 -16.02
C ASP A 915 -26.62 29.25 -16.20
N LYS A 916 -27.30 30.04 -17.06
CA LYS A 916 -26.96 31.41 -17.43
C LYS A 916 -27.19 32.43 -16.31
#